data_AF-A0A8S9ZS40-F1
#
_entry.id   AF-A0A8S9ZS40-F1
#
_cell.length_a   1.000
_cell.length_b   1.000
_cell.length_c   1.000
_cell.angle_alpha   90.00
_cell.angle_beta   90.00
_cell.angle_gamma   90.00
#
_symmetry.space_group_name_H-M   'P 1'
#
loop_
_entity.id
_entity.type
_entity.pdbx_description
1 polymer ?
#
loop_
_entity_poly.entity_id
_entity_poly.type
_entity_poly.pdbx_seq_one_letter_code
_entity_poly.pdbx_strand_id
1 'polypeptide(L)'
;MLIIFYYYFYLFILLIKQINTQLIPRILLFNDPKYSSVTLSPDGKTIAFLAPNEFGISNVYIKCHSCKYSKPVTFENRKHISGYQWTGVPNIILFNQDNNGDENFRLYKVNITNASPLNPVYTINEQPGIKALIIGNNLRDNKVLIGLNDENSAFHNVYELDLINNQMRMIFHNQRFPAKIVVDNNLKIRMVVEESLDGSLIYYKLSDSANPLRLTSDRLNWVEYLRVPSEDRALTLPISFTQDNKRIYWQWGADTDLGQLVVHDFGCPEQNEILYTAQKAQIGGVIFHPIERTVLSVTEIYHKPDIYVANTTILDDMQYLVNLRPTGTPVIECMSMDFDSWLVSYISDDQPFEYFIYKRSKKRAEYLFTTRPELTGRKLSKMIGFDYSARDGLKIQAYLSLPPNTLLLGSSKLHGNRLELARQGMLPKKPQKLIVLVHGGPKLRDFFGFAAINAWLTSRGYAVLQVNFRGSVGFGKNLTNAGNGEWGRKMHQDLLDGIDFLINNGIVDKHQIAIMGGSYGGYATLVGMTFTPDIFACVDIVGPSNLITLLETIPPYWMGFYKDMTTMLGSDKNTEEGRRYLKSRSPLYFANRVKHPLMIVHGANDPRVKQAESDQFVSALMKNHIPVTYIVFPDEGHGPRKPHNTLAMAGFIEEFLHKCLHGDVEPFHLGQYNSTAVLLSDARKGIKDEEIEEKRFYLNDYENKNIKNKLKLTSLKKLKLNEKFRI
;
A
#
# COMPACT_ATOMS: atom_id res chain seq x y z
N MET A 1 54.99 -9.68 -26.08
CA MET A 1 53.91 -8.97 -26.80
C MET A 1 52.56 -9.70 -26.73
N LEU A 2 52.49 -11.02 -27.01
CA LEU A 2 51.22 -11.80 -26.94
C LEU A 2 50.54 -11.81 -25.55
N ILE A 3 51.33 -11.90 -24.46
CA ILE A 3 50.78 -11.99 -23.09
C ILE A 3 50.09 -10.67 -22.67
N ILE A 4 50.64 -9.53 -23.10
CA ILE A 4 50.08 -8.21 -22.86
C ILE A 4 48.75 -8.05 -23.64
N PHE A 5 48.70 -8.52 -24.89
CA PHE A 5 47.48 -8.51 -25.68
C PHE A 5 46.37 -9.38 -25.07
N TYR A 6 46.70 -10.57 -24.55
CA TYR A 6 45.74 -11.42 -23.84
C TYR A 6 45.25 -10.77 -22.54
N TYR A 7 46.12 -10.09 -21.79
CA TYR A 7 45.75 -9.40 -20.56
C TYR A 7 44.80 -8.23 -20.83
N TYR A 8 45.08 -7.41 -21.85
CA TYR A 8 44.18 -6.32 -22.27
C TYR A 8 42.90 -6.83 -22.92
N PHE A 9 42.93 -7.93 -23.67
CA PHE A 9 41.72 -8.57 -24.20
C PHE A 9 40.85 -9.18 -23.10
N TYR A 10 41.45 -9.76 -22.06
CA TYR A 10 40.74 -10.28 -20.90
C TYR A 10 40.17 -9.14 -20.02
N LEU A 11 40.91 -8.05 -19.83
CA LEU A 11 40.41 -6.81 -19.21
C LEU A 11 39.32 -6.14 -20.05
N PHE A 12 39.41 -6.18 -21.37
CA PHE A 12 38.38 -5.67 -22.28
C PHE A 12 37.13 -6.56 -22.29
N ILE A 13 37.27 -7.88 -22.19
CA ILE A 13 36.15 -8.82 -21.98
C ILE A 13 35.53 -8.63 -20.60
N LEU A 14 36.33 -8.37 -19.55
CA LEU A 14 35.84 -8.06 -18.20
C LEU A 14 35.14 -6.69 -18.17
N LEU A 15 35.66 -5.68 -18.87
CA LEU A 15 35.00 -4.39 -19.06
C LEU A 15 33.70 -4.54 -19.87
N ILE A 16 33.68 -5.35 -20.93
CA ILE A 16 32.47 -5.65 -21.71
C ILE A 16 31.46 -6.44 -20.88
N LYS A 17 31.91 -7.37 -20.02
CA LYS A 17 31.03 -8.06 -19.05
C LYS A 17 30.47 -7.11 -18.00
N GLN A 18 31.22 -6.09 -17.58
CA GLN A 18 30.74 -5.05 -16.67
C GLN A 18 29.80 -4.04 -17.36
N ILE A 19 30.06 -3.71 -18.62
CA ILE A 19 29.24 -2.81 -19.46
C ILE A 19 27.95 -3.49 -19.94
N ASN A 20 27.82 -4.81 -19.79
CA ASN A 20 26.63 -5.59 -20.16
C ASN A 20 25.84 -6.12 -18.95
N THR A 21 25.82 -5.39 -17.83
CA THR A 21 24.99 -5.78 -16.68
C THR A 21 23.55 -5.30 -16.87
N GLN A 22 22.79 -6.11 -17.59
CA GLN A 22 21.33 -6.03 -17.78
C GLN A 22 20.55 -6.07 -16.44
N LEU A 23 21.19 -6.54 -15.37
CA LEU A 23 20.61 -6.71 -14.04
C LEU A 23 20.72 -5.41 -13.22
N ILE A 24 19.59 -4.94 -12.68
CA ILE A 24 19.53 -3.76 -11.80
C ILE A 24 19.82 -4.22 -10.36
N PRO A 25 20.84 -3.68 -9.66
CA PRO A 25 21.14 -4.10 -8.29
C PRO A 25 19.94 -3.92 -7.35
N ARG A 26 19.66 -4.91 -6.47
CA ARG A 26 18.55 -4.89 -5.50
C ARG A 26 18.53 -3.60 -4.68
N ILE A 27 19.72 -3.13 -4.29
CA ILE A 27 19.89 -1.92 -3.48
C ILE A 27 19.36 -0.66 -4.16
N LEU A 28 19.39 -0.56 -5.49
CA LEU A 28 18.85 0.61 -6.21
C LEU A 28 17.32 0.58 -6.32
N LEU A 29 16.70 -0.59 -6.13
CA LEU A 29 15.25 -0.78 -6.26
C LEU A 29 14.55 -0.75 -4.90
N PHE A 30 15.15 -1.36 -3.87
CA PHE A 30 14.52 -1.57 -2.57
C PHE A 30 15.05 -0.68 -1.44
N ASN A 31 16.13 0.09 -1.64
CA ASN A 31 16.41 1.17 -0.71
C ASN A 31 15.30 2.22 -0.76
N ASP A 32 15.16 2.97 0.34
CA ASP A 32 14.26 4.11 0.39
C ASP A 32 14.55 5.07 -0.77
N PRO A 33 13.50 5.59 -1.44
CA PRO A 33 13.68 6.57 -2.49
C PRO A 33 14.34 7.83 -1.93
N LYS A 34 15.11 8.53 -2.76
CA LYS A 34 15.76 9.79 -2.36
C LYS A 34 14.75 10.88 -2.01
N TYR A 35 13.58 10.84 -2.64
CA TYR A 35 12.48 11.76 -2.38
C TYR A 35 11.17 10.97 -2.33
N SER A 36 10.42 11.09 -1.24
CA SER A 36 9.06 10.56 -1.10
C SER A 36 8.15 11.53 -0.35
N SER A 37 6.83 11.31 -0.44
CA SER A 37 5.81 12.13 0.25
C SER A 37 6.00 13.63 0.01
N VAL A 38 6.29 14.04 -1.22
CA VAL A 38 6.63 15.42 -1.56
C VAL A 38 5.39 16.30 -1.45
N THR A 39 5.49 17.42 -0.74
CA THR A 39 4.39 18.37 -0.57
C THR A 39 4.85 19.81 -0.64
N LEU A 40 3.95 20.72 -1.01
CA LEU A 40 4.18 22.15 -1.07
C LEU A 40 3.57 22.86 0.16
N SER A 41 4.27 23.85 0.70
CA SER A 41 3.76 24.69 1.77
C SER A 41 2.51 25.47 1.33
N PRO A 42 1.59 25.83 2.26
CA PRO A 42 0.37 26.55 1.91
C PRO A 42 0.62 27.87 1.16
N ASP A 43 1.75 28.54 1.41
CA ASP A 43 2.15 29.77 0.73
C ASP A 43 2.86 29.55 -0.61
N GLY A 44 3.07 28.30 -1.02
CA GLY A 44 3.67 27.96 -2.31
C GLY A 44 5.16 28.28 -2.45
N LYS A 45 5.90 28.42 -1.34
CA LYS A 45 7.33 28.81 -1.37
C LYS A 45 8.31 27.70 -1.01
N THR A 46 7.88 26.72 -0.20
CA THR A 46 8.74 25.70 0.37
C THR A 46 8.21 24.32 0.02
N ILE A 47 9.08 23.51 -0.58
CA ILE A 47 8.81 22.10 -0.82
C ILE A 47 9.35 21.34 0.39
N ALA A 48 8.55 20.43 0.93
CA ALA A 48 9.01 19.42 1.87
C ALA A 48 8.96 18.04 1.21
N PHE A 49 9.75 17.11 1.73
CA PHE A 49 9.73 15.70 1.34
C PHE A 49 10.38 14.85 2.43
N LEU A 50 10.11 13.54 2.39
CA LEU A 50 10.86 12.55 3.15
C LEU A 50 12.09 12.11 2.36
N ALA A 51 13.22 11.97 3.06
CA ALA A 51 14.45 11.42 2.52
C ALA A 51 15.27 10.70 3.62
N PRO A 52 16.01 9.62 3.29
CA PRO A 52 16.90 8.97 4.24
C PRO A 52 18.11 9.84 4.59
N ASN A 53 18.55 9.81 5.86
CA ASN A 53 19.84 10.38 6.30
C ASN A 53 21.01 9.39 6.05
N GLU A 54 22.22 9.68 6.58
CA GLU A 54 23.38 8.78 6.40
C GLU A 54 23.19 7.37 7.00
N PHE A 55 22.24 7.20 7.92
CA PHE A 55 21.89 5.91 8.53
C PHE A 55 20.76 5.19 7.78
N GLY A 56 20.26 5.75 6.68
CA GLY A 56 19.09 5.22 5.97
C GLY A 56 17.76 5.51 6.65
N ILE A 57 17.72 6.38 7.66
CA ILE A 57 16.51 6.70 8.42
C ILE A 57 15.79 7.89 7.78
N SER A 58 14.53 7.65 7.40
CA SER A 58 13.68 8.65 6.74
C SER A 58 13.40 9.83 7.68
N ASN A 59 13.74 11.03 7.21
CA ASN A 59 13.56 12.32 7.89
C ASN A 59 12.83 13.31 6.96
N VAL A 60 12.24 14.35 7.55
CA VAL A 60 11.65 15.46 6.79
C VAL A 60 12.75 16.43 6.37
N TYR A 61 12.80 16.75 5.09
CA TYR A 61 13.67 17.76 4.48
C TYR A 61 12.84 18.85 3.84
N ILE A 62 13.39 20.05 3.78
CA ILE A 62 12.81 21.19 3.08
C ILE A 62 13.76 21.73 2.00
N LYS A 63 13.17 22.34 0.97
CA LYS A 63 13.88 23.01 -0.14
C LYS A 63 13.04 24.17 -0.65
N CYS A 64 13.63 25.36 -0.77
CA CYS A 64 12.99 26.47 -1.50
C CYS A 64 13.14 26.30 -3.02
N HIS A 65 12.31 26.98 -3.82
CA HIS A 65 12.25 26.77 -5.27
C HIS A 65 13.61 26.96 -5.98
N SER A 66 14.34 28.01 -5.60
CA SER A 66 15.66 28.34 -6.15
C SER A 66 16.84 27.76 -5.36
N CYS A 67 16.58 27.08 -4.25
CA CYS A 67 17.63 26.56 -3.38
C CYS A 67 18.35 25.40 -4.08
N LYS A 68 19.68 25.46 -4.13
CA LYS A 68 20.50 24.37 -4.69
C LYS A 68 20.47 23.11 -3.81
N TYR A 69 20.41 23.29 -2.50
CA TYR A 69 20.49 22.21 -1.52
C TYR A 69 19.22 22.15 -0.66
N SER A 70 18.88 20.94 -0.21
CA SER A 70 17.84 20.70 0.78
C SER A 70 18.43 20.68 2.20
N LYS A 71 17.61 21.01 3.20
CA LYS A 71 18.00 21.02 4.61
C LYS A 71 17.08 20.07 5.41
N PRO A 72 17.61 19.19 6.27
CA PRO A 72 16.78 18.41 7.19
C PRO A 72 16.14 19.33 8.24
N VAL A 73 14.89 19.03 8.60
CA VAL A 73 14.17 19.71 9.70
C VAL A 73 13.83 18.77 10.84
N THR A 74 14.08 17.48 10.66
CA THR A 74 14.07 16.45 11.71
C THR A 74 15.41 15.72 11.70
N PHE A 75 15.78 15.11 12.83
CA PHE A 75 17.13 14.54 13.05
C PHE A 75 17.05 13.14 13.70
N GLU A 76 16.15 12.30 13.18
CA GLU A 76 15.93 10.93 13.66
C GLU A 76 17.02 9.98 13.15
N ASN A 77 17.64 9.23 14.07
CA ASN A 77 18.72 8.29 13.75
C ASN A 77 18.34 6.82 13.99
N ARG A 78 17.10 6.55 14.40
CA ARG A 78 16.66 5.19 14.76
C ARG A 78 15.28 4.80 14.24
N LYS A 79 14.37 5.76 14.12
CA LYS A 79 12.97 5.51 13.75
C LYS A 79 12.62 6.32 12.50
N HIS A 80 12.12 5.63 11.48
CA HIS A 80 11.64 6.31 10.28
C HIS A 80 10.46 7.21 10.63
N ILE A 81 10.44 8.40 10.03
CA ILE A 81 9.21 9.20 9.95
C ILE A 81 8.33 8.58 8.86
N SER A 82 7.12 8.18 9.24
CA SER A 82 6.18 7.49 8.37
C SER A 82 5.43 8.46 7.44
N GLY A 83 5.27 9.72 7.86
CA GLY A 83 4.55 10.75 7.14
C GLY A 83 4.58 12.09 7.86
N TYR A 84 4.23 13.15 7.14
CA TYR A 84 4.15 14.51 7.66
C TYR A 84 3.10 15.34 6.92
N GLN A 85 2.68 16.46 7.52
CA GLN A 85 1.75 17.42 6.94
C GLN A 85 2.17 18.85 7.30
N TRP A 86 2.03 19.77 6.34
CA TRP A 86 2.04 21.20 6.60
C TRP A 86 0.84 21.62 7.45
N THR A 87 0.91 22.79 8.08
CA THR A 87 -0.20 23.36 8.87
C THR A 87 -0.52 24.78 8.42
N GLY A 88 -1.61 25.35 8.94
CA GLY A 88 -1.94 26.76 8.73
C GLY A 88 -0.99 27.75 9.40
N VAL A 89 -0.17 27.30 10.35
CA VAL A 89 0.88 28.14 10.94
C VAL A 89 2.14 28.07 10.07
N PRO A 90 2.65 29.20 9.57
CA PRO A 90 3.88 29.23 8.80
C PRO A 90 5.03 28.51 9.52
N ASN A 91 5.80 27.72 8.77
CA ASN A 91 6.98 26.99 9.27
C ASN A 91 6.69 25.88 10.30
N ILE A 92 5.42 25.52 10.54
CA ILE A 92 5.06 24.40 11.42
C ILE A 92 4.67 23.18 10.59
N ILE A 93 5.34 22.06 10.86
CA ILE A 93 5.03 20.73 10.31
C ILE A 93 4.63 19.79 11.45
N LEU A 94 3.62 18.97 11.20
CA LEU A 94 3.29 17.80 12.01
C LEU A 94 3.84 16.54 11.33
N PHE A 95 4.43 15.64 12.10
CA PHE A 95 4.89 14.35 11.56
C PHE A 95 4.54 13.20 12.50
N ASN A 96 4.53 11.98 11.97
CA ASN A 96 4.21 10.78 12.71
C ASN A 96 5.31 9.72 12.65
N GLN A 97 5.39 8.94 13.72
CA GLN A 97 6.28 7.79 13.83
C GLN A 97 5.52 6.66 14.55
N ASP A 98 5.70 5.43 14.10
CA ASP A 98 5.32 4.24 14.86
C ASP A 98 6.51 3.69 15.66
N ASN A 99 6.31 2.57 16.36
CA ASN A 99 7.38 1.90 17.08
C ASN A 99 7.62 0.49 16.52
N ASN A 100 8.50 0.40 15.52
CA ASN A 100 8.91 -0.84 14.87
C ASN A 100 7.74 -1.57 14.17
N GLY A 101 6.87 -0.83 13.47
CA GLY A 101 5.80 -1.43 12.67
C GLY A 101 4.61 -1.96 13.48
N ASP A 102 4.48 -1.56 14.76
CA ASP A 102 3.33 -1.89 15.61
C ASP A 102 2.04 -1.13 15.23
N GLU A 103 2.13 -0.24 14.23
CA GLU A 103 1.05 0.64 13.77
C GLU A 103 0.46 1.55 14.87
N ASN A 104 1.22 1.79 15.95
CA ASN A 104 0.84 2.67 17.05
C ASN A 104 1.51 4.05 16.90
N PHE A 105 0.93 4.86 16.01
CA PHE A 105 1.49 6.15 15.63
C PHE A 105 1.43 7.20 16.75
N ARG A 106 2.54 7.92 16.92
CA ARG A 106 2.64 9.16 17.71
C ARG A 106 2.76 10.36 16.80
N LEU A 107 2.30 11.51 17.27
CA LEU A 107 2.38 12.77 16.57
C LEU A 107 3.39 13.72 17.23
N TYR A 108 4.12 14.41 16.37
CA TYR A 108 5.16 15.36 16.74
C TYR A 108 4.96 16.66 15.96
N LYS A 109 5.41 17.77 16.54
CA LYS A 109 5.39 19.10 15.93
C LYS A 109 6.80 19.68 15.88
N VAL A 110 7.17 20.22 14.73
CA VAL A 110 8.46 20.90 14.52
C VAL A 110 8.26 22.29 13.91
N ASN A 111 9.02 23.26 14.40
CA ASN A 111 9.18 24.56 13.76
C ASN A 111 10.46 24.54 12.91
N ILE A 112 10.31 24.61 11.59
CA ILE A 112 11.41 24.43 10.64
C ILE A 112 12.43 25.57 10.65
N THR A 113 12.05 26.76 11.12
CA THR A 113 12.96 27.93 11.19
C THR A 113 14.11 27.68 12.16
N ASN A 114 13.80 27.07 13.31
CA ASN A 114 14.77 26.82 14.38
C ASN A 114 15.17 25.34 14.49
N ALA A 115 14.84 24.52 13.48
CA ALA A 115 15.15 23.09 13.50
C ALA A 115 16.67 22.85 13.56
N SER A 116 17.08 22.11 14.59
CA SER A 116 18.47 21.74 14.90
C SER A 116 18.47 20.44 15.72
N PRO A 117 19.52 19.60 15.65
CA PRO A 117 19.68 18.44 16.54
C PRO A 117 19.64 18.79 18.04
N LEU A 118 19.94 20.05 18.39
CA LEU A 118 19.95 20.54 19.77
C LEU A 118 18.56 21.01 20.26
N ASN A 119 17.59 21.16 19.35
CA ASN A 119 16.26 21.64 19.67
C ASN A 119 15.26 20.48 19.59
N PRO A 120 14.77 19.96 20.73
CA PRO A 120 13.84 18.84 20.70
C PRO A 120 12.53 19.24 20.02
N VAL A 121 11.96 18.31 19.27
CA VAL A 121 10.61 18.44 18.72
C VAL A 121 9.57 18.36 19.84
N TYR A 122 8.42 18.99 19.64
CA TYR A 122 7.31 18.88 20.59
C TYR A 122 6.54 17.58 20.35
N THR A 123 6.45 16.72 21.36
CA THR A 123 5.67 15.48 21.29
C THR A 123 4.23 15.77 21.70
N ILE A 124 3.26 15.49 20.83
CA ILE A 124 1.84 15.78 21.09
C ILE A 124 1.25 14.74 22.04
N ASN A 125 1.60 13.45 21.86
CA ASN A 125 1.14 12.36 22.73
C ASN A 125 2.32 11.52 23.23
N GLU A 126 2.74 11.77 24.47
CA GLU A 126 3.87 11.05 25.09
C GLU A 126 3.47 9.71 25.72
N GLN A 127 2.17 9.53 26.00
CA GLN A 127 1.64 8.40 26.74
C GLN A 127 1.88 7.07 26.01
N PRO A 128 2.48 6.06 26.67
CA PRO A 128 2.66 4.73 26.09
C PRO A 128 1.33 4.06 25.73
N GLY A 129 1.25 3.44 24.56
CA GLY A 129 0.06 2.71 24.12
C GLY A 129 -1.01 3.55 23.43
N ILE A 130 -0.93 4.89 23.54
CA ILE A 130 -1.93 5.79 22.94
C ILE A 130 -1.55 6.10 21.50
N LYS A 131 -2.45 5.73 20.60
CA LYS A 131 -2.42 6.02 19.17
C LYS A 131 -2.99 7.41 18.93
N ALA A 132 -2.29 8.16 18.10
CA ALA A 132 -2.72 9.47 17.64
C ALA A 132 -2.92 9.51 16.13
N LEU A 133 -3.92 10.26 15.69
CA LEU A 133 -4.17 10.53 14.27
C LEU A 133 -4.68 11.95 14.07
N ILE A 134 -4.46 12.51 12.89
CA ILE A 134 -4.99 13.84 12.52
C ILE A 134 -6.42 13.64 11.98
N ILE A 135 -7.40 14.21 12.67
CA ILE A 135 -8.81 14.20 12.26
C ILE A 135 -9.10 15.32 11.25
N GLY A 136 -8.47 16.48 11.43
CA GLY A 136 -8.71 17.65 10.58
C GLY A 136 -7.58 18.65 10.61
N ASN A 137 -7.19 19.13 9.43
CA ASN A 137 -6.18 20.16 9.23
C ASN A 137 -6.58 20.97 7.99
N ASN A 138 -7.01 22.22 8.19
CA ASN A 138 -7.56 23.05 7.11
C ASN A 138 -6.50 23.93 6.43
N LEU A 139 -5.22 23.80 6.82
CA LEU A 139 -4.06 24.51 6.27
C LEU A 139 -4.16 26.05 6.33
N ARG A 140 -5.08 26.60 7.14
CA ARG A 140 -5.32 28.04 7.27
C ARG A 140 -5.24 28.51 8.72
N ASP A 141 -5.85 27.76 9.62
CA ASP A 141 -5.95 28.15 11.02
C ASP A 141 -4.73 27.71 11.81
N ASN A 142 -4.54 28.31 12.99
CA ASN A 142 -3.54 27.87 13.96
C ASN A 142 -3.97 26.62 14.75
N LYS A 143 -5.03 25.94 14.31
CA LYS A 143 -5.65 24.83 15.01
C LYS A 143 -5.69 23.60 14.14
N VAL A 144 -5.55 22.44 14.78
CA VAL A 144 -5.75 21.13 14.16
C VAL A 144 -6.57 20.25 15.09
N LEU A 145 -7.30 19.30 14.52
CA LEU A 145 -8.03 18.29 15.29
C LEU A 145 -7.24 16.99 15.33
N ILE A 146 -6.99 16.50 16.54
CA ILE A 146 -6.23 15.28 16.81
C ILE A 146 -7.16 14.26 17.48
N GLY A 147 -7.13 13.02 16.98
CA GLY A 147 -7.81 11.88 17.60
C GLY A 147 -6.83 11.12 18.49
N LEU A 148 -7.20 10.85 19.75
CA LEU A 148 -6.43 10.02 20.68
C LEU A 148 -7.31 8.89 21.24
N ASN A 149 -6.81 7.66 21.28
CA ASN A 149 -7.50 6.53 21.90
C ASN A 149 -7.11 6.34 23.38
N ASP A 150 -7.00 7.46 24.09
CA ASP A 150 -6.45 7.60 25.44
C ASP A 150 -7.28 6.94 26.55
N GLU A 151 -8.60 6.87 26.39
CA GLU A 151 -9.49 6.22 27.36
C GLU A 151 -9.90 4.81 26.94
N ASN A 152 -10.04 4.56 25.64
CA ASN A 152 -10.43 3.26 25.10
C ASN A 152 -9.74 3.00 23.77
N SER A 153 -9.03 1.88 23.66
CA SER A 153 -8.31 1.51 22.43
C SER A 153 -9.16 1.44 21.16
N ALA A 154 -10.48 1.27 21.30
CA ALA A 154 -11.43 1.16 20.18
C ALA A 154 -11.90 2.52 19.64
N PHE A 155 -11.82 3.60 20.42
CA PHE A 155 -12.42 4.88 20.08
C PHE A 155 -11.42 6.01 20.24
N HIS A 156 -11.42 6.96 19.32
CA HIS A 156 -10.59 8.16 19.44
C HIS A 156 -11.44 9.33 19.93
N ASN A 157 -11.09 9.87 21.10
CA ASN A 157 -11.50 11.19 21.55
C ASN A 157 -10.89 12.26 20.63
N VAL A 158 -11.60 13.36 20.38
CA VAL A 158 -11.10 14.44 19.51
C VAL A 158 -10.72 15.66 20.33
N TYR A 159 -9.51 16.14 20.07
CA TYR A 159 -8.90 17.29 20.70
C TYR A 159 -8.62 18.38 19.66
N GLU A 160 -8.93 19.61 20.00
CA GLU A 160 -8.42 20.80 19.32
C GLU A 160 -7.04 21.14 19.90
N LEU A 161 -6.00 21.13 19.06
CA LEU A 161 -4.64 21.53 19.41
C LEU A 161 -4.34 22.91 18.81
N ASP A 162 -3.99 23.86 19.66
CA ASP A 162 -3.42 25.15 19.23
C ASP A 162 -1.92 24.99 18.93
N LEU A 163 -1.56 25.25 17.68
CA LEU A 163 -0.22 25.04 17.15
C LEU A 163 0.79 26.10 17.60
N ILE A 164 0.36 27.21 18.21
CA ILE A 164 1.25 28.27 18.70
C ILE A 164 1.61 28.00 20.16
N ASN A 165 0.63 27.80 21.03
CA ASN A 165 0.84 27.69 22.48
C ASN A 165 0.79 26.25 23.02
N ASN A 166 0.55 25.24 22.17
CA ASN A 166 0.44 23.82 22.52
C ASN A 166 -0.74 23.43 23.42
N GLN A 167 -1.72 24.31 23.62
CA GLN A 167 -2.88 23.97 24.42
C GLN A 167 -3.75 22.96 23.66
N MET A 168 -4.08 21.86 24.34
CA MET A 168 -5.04 20.86 23.86
C MET A 168 -6.32 20.95 24.65
N ARG A 169 -7.45 20.95 23.93
CA ARG A 169 -8.80 20.92 24.53
C ARG A 169 -9.62 19.82 23.89
N MET A 170 -10.17 18.92 24.69
CA MET A 170 -11.11 17.93 24.20
C MET A 170 -12.38 18.63 23.69
N ILE A 171 -12.79 18.32 22.47
CA ILE A 171 -14.02 18.83 21.84
C ILE A 171 -15.04 17.74 21.57
N PHE A 172 -14.63 16.47 21.57
CA PHE A 172 -15.53 15.33 21.45
C PHE A 172 -15.05 14.16 22.30
N HIS A 173 -15.88 13.77 23.27
CA HIS A 173 -15.68 12.56 24.07
C HIS A 173 -16.42 11.40 23.40
N ASN A 174 -15.66 10.44 22.85
CA ASN A 174 -16.16 9.39 21.98
C ASN A 174 -16.06 8.02 22.63
N GLN A 175 -17.21 7.41 22.90
CA GLN A 175 -17.34 6.07 23.47
C GLN A 175 -18.16 5.12 22.57
N ARG A 176 -18.41 5.49 21.31
CA ARG A 176 -19.30 4.73 20.41
C ARG A 176 -18.78 4.54 19.00
N PHE A 177 -18.10 5.52 18.41
CA PHE A 177 -17.83 5.54 16.97
C PHE A 177 -16.37 5.16 16.69
N PRO A 178 -16.09 3.92 16.22
CA PRO A 178 -14.73 3.46 15.95
C PRO A 178 -14.21 3.89 14.56
N ALA A 179 -15.11 4.38 13.70
CA ALA A 179 -14.84 4.68 12.30
C ALA A 179 -14.50 6.16 12.06
N LYS A 180 -14.86 6.69 10.88
CA LYS A 180 -14.50 8.03 10.43
C LYS A 180 -15.29 9.11 11.17
N ILE A 181 -14.61 10.19 11.54
CA ILE A 181 -15.20 11.46 11.97
C ILE A 181 -15.06 12.45 10.80
N VAL A 182 -16.17 13.07 10.40
CA VAL A 182 -16.21 14.00 9.26
C VAL A 182 -16.30 15.42 9.78
N VAL A 183 -15.38 16.26 9.31
CA VAL A 183 -15.29 17.68 9.71
C VAL A 183 -15.46 18.59 8.49
N ASP A 184 -15.95 19.81 8.71
CA ASP A 184 -16.08 20.82 7.66
C ASP A 184 -14.81 21.68 7.48
N ASN A 185 -14.86 22.64 6.54
CA ASN A 185 -13.72 23.50 6.22
C ASN A 185 -13.25 24.39 7.39
N ASN A 186 -14.06 24.51 8.44
CA ASN A 186 -13.81 25.29 9.66
C ASN A 186 -13.49 24.39 10.86
N LEU A 187 -13.13 23.11 10.61
CA LEU A 187 -12.80 22.13 11.62
C LEU A 187 -13.95 21.87 12.62
N LYS A 188 -15.20 22.02 12.20
CA LYS A 188 -16.34 21.60 13.02
C LYS A 188 -16.70 20.16 12.70
N ILE A 189 -16.96 19.36 13.73
CA ILE A 189 -17.46 17.98 13.56
C ILE A 189 -18.89 18.06 13.02
N ARG A 190 -19.13 17.40 11.88
CA ARG A 190 -20.44 17.39 11.20
C ARG A 190 -21.09 16.02 11.20
N MET A 191 -20.29 14.97 11.03
CA MET A 191 -20.80 13.60 11.05
C MET A 191 -19.85 12.63 11.74
N VAL A 192 -20.42 11.54 12.22
CA VAL A 192 -19.72 10.36 12.74
C VAL A 192 -20.28 9.11 12.06
N VAL A 193 -19.48 8.06 12.00
CA VAL A 193 -19.84 6.82 11.31
C VAL A 193 -19.87 5.65 12.28
N GLU A 194 -20.91 4.83 12.17
CA GLU A 194 -21.02 3.54 12.83
C GLU A 194 -21.18 2.44 11.77
N GLU A 195 -20.62 1.27 12.05
CA GLU A 195 -20.82 0.10 11.20
C GLU A 195 -21.83 -0.84 11.85
N SER A 196 -22.85 -1.23 11.10
CA SER A 196 -23.92 -2.13 11.54
C SER A 196 -23.49 -3.59 11.47
N LEU A 197 -24.22 -4.46 12.17
CA LEU A 197 -24.00 -5.92 12.15
C LEU A 197 -24.20 -6.58 10.76
N ASP A 198 -24.96 -5.94 9.88
CA ASP A 198 -25.15 -6.38 8.49
C ASP A 198 -24.04 -5.88 7.53
N GLY A 199 -23.06 -5.11 8.04
CA GLY A 199 -21.97 -4.51 7.27
C GLY A 199 -22.33 -3.18 6.60
N SER A 200 -23.53 -2.63 6.85
CA SER A 200 -23.89 -1.28 6.40
C SER A 200 -23.16 -0.19 7.20
N LEU A 201 -22.85 0.93 6.55
CA LEU A 201 -22.33 2.13 7.22
C LEU A 201 -23.49 3.09 7.51
N ILE A 202 -23.61 3.51 8.76
CA ILE A 202 -24.56 4.55 9.17
C ILE A 202 -23.78 5.83 9.46
N TYR A 203 -24.03 6.86 8.68
CA TYR A 203 -23.61 8.21 8.96
C TYR A 203 -24.63 8.87 9.87
N TYR A 204 -24.16 9.47 10.96
CA TYR A 204 -24.97 10.29 11.86
C TYR A 204 -24.55 11.75 11.75
N LYS A 205 -25.52 12.66 11.72
CA LYS A 205 -25.29 14.11 11.90
C LYS A 205 -25.67 14.54 13.30
N LEU A 206 -25.23 15.73 13.69
CA LEU A 206 -25.66 16.34 14.95
C LEU A 206 -27.18 16.52 15.01
N SER A 207 -27.77 16.22 16.16
CA SER A 207 -29.15 16.56 16.49
C SER A 207 -29.29 18.03 16.90
N ASP A 208 -30.51 18.55 16.90
CA ASP A 208 -30.78 19.93 17.34
C ASP A 208 -30.56 20.13 18.84
N SER A 209 -30.57 19.05 19.62
CA SER A 209 -30.30 19.05 21.06
C SER A 209 -28.81 18.94 21.41
N ALA A 210 -27.94 18.68 20.42
CA ALA A 210 -26.52 18.50 20.66
C ALA A 210 -25.87 19.82 21.10
N ASN A 211 -25.03 19.77 22.12
CA ASN A 211 -24.20 20.91 22.51
C ASN A 211 -22.85 20.86 21.77
N PRO A 212 -22.60 21.71 20.76
CA PRO A 212 -21.36 21.67 19.98
C PRO A 212 -20.11 22.06 20.79
N LEU A 213 -20.28 22.67 21.97
CA LEU A 213 -19.16 23.03 22.86
C LEU A 213 -18.78 21.89 23.83
N ARG A 214 -19.64 20.88 23.98
CA ARG A 214 -19.45 19.72 24.87
C ARG A 214 -20.02 18.48 24.22
N LEU A 215 -19.45 18.10 23.07
CA LEU A 215 -19.98 17.00 22.29
C LEU A 215 -19.58 15.66 22.90
N THR A 216 -20.54 14.75 23.02
CA THR A 216 -20.32 13.36 23.45
C THR A 216 -20.97 12.39 22.47
N SER A 217 -20.58 11.12 22.54
CA SER A 217 -21.19 10.05 21.72
C SER A 217 -22.57 9.58 22.20
N ASP A 218 -23.22 10.31 23.11
CA ASP A 218 -24.59 10.04 23.55
C ASP A 218 -25.54 10.01 22.34
N ARG A 219 -26.41 9.00 22.28
CA ARG A 219 -27.40 8.82 21.21
C ARG A 219 -28.25 10.09 20.99
N LEU A 220 -28.55 10.86 22.03
CA LEU A 220 -29.34 12.09 21.92
C LEU A 220 -28.63 13.21 21.13
N ASN A 221 -27.31 13.17 20.98
CA ASN A 221 -26.55 14.15 20.20
C ASN A 221 -26.53 13.84 18.69
N TRP A 222 -27.03 12.67 18.27
CA TRP A 222 -26.80 12.14 16.94
C TRP A 222 -28.09 11.58 16.32
N VAL A 223 -28.41 12.05 15.12
CA VAL A 223 -29.53 11.53 14.31
C VAL A 223 -29.00 10.90 13.04
N GLU A 224 -29.61 9.79 12.61
CA GLU A 224 -29.23 9.10 11.38
C GLU A 224 -29.34 10.09 10.20
N TYR A 225 -28.25 10.19 9.44
CA TYR A 225 -28.14 11.02 8.25
C TYR A 225 -28.34 10.17 7.01
N LEU A 226 -27.52 9.13 6.86
CA LEU A 226 -27.51 8.28 5.69
C LEU A 226 -27.08 6.88 6.09
N ARG A 227 -27.82 5.88 5.61
CA ARG A 227 -27.45 4.47 5.69
C ARG A 227 -26.97 4.00 4.32
N VAL A 228 -25.75 3.50 4.28
CA VAL A 228 -25.11 2.97 3.08
C VAL A 228 -25.06 1.45 3.18
N PRO A 229 -25.72 0.71 2.28
CA PRO A 229 -25.68 -0.75 2.30
C PRO A 229 -24.26 -1.27 2.05
N SER A 230 -23.98 -2.50 2.47
CA SER A 230 -22.64 -3.09 2.41
C SER A 230 -22.11 -3.20 0.96
N GLU A 231 -22.99 -3.37 -0.03
CA GLU A 231 -22.66 -3.39 -1.46
C GLU A 231 -22.16 -2.04 -2.00
N ASP A 232 -22.60 -0.93 -1.42
CA ASP A 232 -22.28 0.44 -1.88
C ASP A 232 -21.19 1.10 -1.03
N ARG A 233 -20.79 0.49 0.09
CA ARG A 233 -19.84 1.10 1.06
C ARG A 233 -18.52 1.54 0.43
N ALA A 234 -18.06 0.87 -0.63
CA ALA A 234 -16.82 1.18 -1.32
C ALA A 234 -16.92 2.41 -2.23
N LEU A 235 -18.14 2.85 -2.54
CA LEU A 235 -18.46 3.91 -3.49
C LEU A 235 -19.26 5.07 -2.89
N THR A 236 -19.76 4.93 -1.66
CA THR A 236 -20.55 6.00 -1.01
C THR A 236 -19.80 6.55 0.20
N LEU A 237 -19.11 7.68 0.01
CA LEU A 237 -18.35 8.34 1.07
C LEU A 237 -18.32 9.87 0.90
N PRO A 238 -18.29 10.64 2.01
CA PRO A 238 -18.18 12.09 1.95
C PRO A 238 -16.75 12.46 1.54
N ILE A 239 -16.66 13.39 0.58
CA ILE A 239 -15.39 13.86 0.00
C ILE A 239 -14.99 15.21 0.61
N SER A 240 -15.84 16.24 0.46
CA SER A 240 -15.52 17.61 0.90
C SER A 240 -16.78 18.45 1.09
N PHE A 241 -16.68 19.56 1.81
CA PHE A 241 -17.76 20.55 1.90
C PHE A 241 -17.51 21.70 0.91
N THR A 242 -18.58 22.33 0.43
CA THR A 242 -18.49 23.61 -0.28
C THR A 242 -17.87 24.68 0.62
N GLN A 243 -17.35 25.76 0.02
CA GLN A 243 -16.65 26.82 0.75
C GLN A 243 -17.45 27.38 1.94
N ASP A 244 -18.77 27.50 1.80
CA ASP A 244 -19.69 28.00 2.82
C ASP A 244 -20.17 26.94 3.82
N ASN A 245 -19.73 25.69 3.66
CA ASN A 245 -20.13 24.52 4.43
C ASN A 245 -21.64 24.22 4.44
N LYS A 246 -22.39 24.72 3.45
CA LYS A 246 -23.83 24.46 3.31
C LYS A 246 -24.12 23.20 2.52
N ARG A 247 -23.30 22.87 1.52
CA ARG A 247 -23.43 21.66 0.70
C ARG A 247 -22.24 20.74 0.90
N ILE A 248 -22.41 19.47 0.56
CA ILE A 248 -21.39 18.44 0.71
C ILE A 248 -21.27 17.62 -0.57
N TYR A 249 -20.03 17.43 -1.02
CA TYR A 249 -19.67 16.56 -2.12
C TYR A 249 -19.50 15.12 -1.62
N TRP A 250 -20.08 14.18 -2.35
CA TRP A 250 -20.01 12.75 -2.06
C TRP A 250 -19.57 11.98 -3.29
N GLN A 251 -18.79 10.93 -3.06
CA GLN A 251 -18.84 9.79 -3.96
C GLN A 251 -20.13 9.05 -3.64
N TRP A 252 -20.87 8.63 -4.66
CA TRP A 252 -22.19 8.04 -4.52
C TRP A 252 -22.31 6.75 -5.33
N GLY A 253 -22.55 5.63 -4.66
CA GLY A 253 -22.62 4.30 -5.29
C GLY A 253 -24.03 3.79 -5.57
N ALA A 254 -25.07 4.42 -5.01
CA ALA A 254 -26.44 3.95 -5.20
C ALA A 254 -26.81 3.97 -6.70
N ASP A 255 -27.55 2.95 -7.13
CA ASP A 255 -28.07 2.79 -8.51
C ASP A 255 -27.04 2.79 -9.64
N THR A 256 -25.74 2.76 -9.33
CA THR A 256 -24.65 2.74 -10.32
C THR A 256 -23.59 1.69 -9.97
N ASP A 257 -22.90 1.18 -10.99
CA ASP A 257 -21.81 0.22 -10.78
C ASP A 257 -20.48 0.91 -10.45
N LEU A 258 -20.16 1.99 -11.19
CA LEU A 258 -18.88 2.71 -11.09
C LEU A 258 -18.91 3.92 -10.12
N GLY A 259 -20.10 4.33 -9.69
CA GLY A 259 -20.28 5.48 -8.81
C GLY A 259 -20.37 6.83 -9.54
N GLN A 260 -20.83 7.84 -8.80
CA GLN A 260 -21.00 9.22 -9.24
C GLN A 260 -20.34 10.18 -8.25
N LEU A 261 -19.97 11.36 -8.73
CA LEU A 261 -19.70 12.52 -7.88
C LEU A 261 -21.00 13.32 -7.80
N VAL A 262 -21.52 13.47 -6.59
CA VAL A 262 -22.74 14.23 -6.34
C VAL A 262 -22.49 15.33 -5.33
N VAL A 263 -23.39 16.32 -5.31
CA VAL A 263 -23.45 17.35 -4.28
C VAL A 263 -24.90 17.55 -3.84
N HIS A 264 -25.13 17.71 -2.53
CA HIS A 264 -26.44 18.03 -1.97
C HIS A 264 -26.31 18.97 -0.79
N ASP A 265 -27.41 19.61 -0.41
CA ASP A 265 -27.49 20.43 0.79
C ASP A 265 -27.26 19.56 2.03
N PHE A 266 -26.40 20.00 2.95
CA PHE A 266 -26.10 19.25 4.15
C PHE A 266 -27.34 19.18 5.06
N GLY A 267 -27.91 17.99 5.17
CA GLY A 267 -29.18 17.76 5.84
C GLY A 267 -30.21 17.06 4.96
N CYS A 268 -30.01 17.08 3.63
CA CYS A 268 -30.93 16.55 2.63
C CYS A 268 -30.20 15.55 1.70
N PRO A 269 -29.72 14.40 2.22
CA PRO A 269 -28.93 13.43 1.44
C PRO A 269 -29.69 12.80 0.26
N GLU A 270 -31.00 12.93 0.22
CA GLU A 270 -31.87 12.50 -0.88
C GLU A 270 -31.88 13.44 -2.09
N GLN A 271 -31.37 14.68 -1.96
CA GLN A 271 -31.43 15.72 -3.00
C GLN A 271 -30.11 15.83 -3.79
N ASN A 272 -29.69 14.73 -4.40
CA ASN A 272 -28.42 14.68 -5.13
C ASN A 272 -28.46 15.45 -6.46
N GLU A 273 -27.54 16.40 -6.62
CA GLU A 273 -27.14 16.96 -7.91
C GLU A 273 -25.92 16.16 -8.42
N ILE A 274 -26.06 15.51 -9.57
CA ILE A 274 -24.98 14.73 -10.18
C ILE A 274 -24.02 15.69 -10.90
N LEU A 275 -22.76 15.74 -10.46
CA LEU A 275 -21.71 16.54 -11.07
C LEU A 275 -20.91 15.73 -12.10
N TYR A 276 -20.74 14.43 -11.86
CA TYR A 276 -20.00 13.55 -12.75
C TYR A 276 -20.48 12.10 -12.59
N THR A 277 -20.60 11.37 -13.71
CA THR A 277 -20.88 9.93 -13.73
C THR A 277 -19.68 9.20 -14.31
N ALA A 278 -19.15 8.25 -13.55
CA ALA A 278 -17.99 7.46 -13.96
C ALA A 278 -18.31 6.56 -15.17
N GLN A 279 -17.37 6.44 -16.10
CA GLN A 279 -17.61 5.79 -17.40
C GLN A 279 -16.77 4.53 -17.63
N LYS A 280 -15.51 4.49 -17.17
CA LYS A 280 -14.57 3.38 -17.41
C LYS A 280 -14.14 2.68 -16.12
N ALA A 281 -13.93 3.45 -15.07
CA ALA A 281 -13.50 2.96 -13.76
C ALA A 281 -14.12 3.81 -12.65
N GLN A 282 -14.09 3.34 -11.41
CA GLN A 282 -14.53 4.13 -10.28
C GLN A 282 -13.70 5.43 -10.16
N ILE A 283 -14.31 6.47 -9.61
CA ILE A 283 -13.64 7.75 -9.35
C ILE A 283 -12.47 7.51 -8.40
N GLY A 284 -11.25 7.69 -8.91
CA GLY A 284 -10.00 7.50 -8.16
C GLY A 284 -9.51 8.77 -7.47
N GLY A 285 -9.98 9.94 -7.88
CA GLY A 285 -9.64 11.21 -7.25
C GLY A 285 -10.50 12.37 -7.74
N VAL A 286 -10.69 13.35 -6.85
CA VAL A 286 -11.35 14.62 -7.17
C VAL A 286 -10.46 15.75 -6.69
N ILE A 287 -10.12 16.66 -7.60
CA ILE A 287 -9.31 17.83 -7.28
C ILE A 287 -10.26 19.00 -7.03
N PHE A 288 -10.07 19.68 -5.90
CA PHE A 288 -10.85 20.86 -5.53
C PHE A 288 -9.97 22.11 -5.52
N HIS A 289 -10.56 23.25 -5.83
CA HIS A 289 -9.91 24.55 -5.62
C HIS A 289 -9.57 24.73 -4.13
N PRO A 290 -8.33 25.13 -3.75
CA PRO A 290 -7.87 25.12 -2.35
C PRO A 290 -8.69 26.03 -1.42
N ILE A 291 -9.20 27.16 -1.94
CA ILE A 291 -10.06 28.10 -1.20
C ILE A 291 -11.54 27.95 -1.54
N GLU A 292 -11.92 28.11 -2.82
CA GLU A 292 -13.32 28.09 -3.29
C GLU A 292 -14.01 26.72 -3.16
N ARG A 293 -13.25 25.62 -2.99
CA ARG A 293 -13.78 24.26 -2.86
C ARG A 293 -14.71 23.85 -4.02
N THR A 294 -14.55 24.45 -5.19
CA THR A 294 -15.20 24.01 -6.44
C THR A 294 -14.44 22.81 -7.00
N VAL A 295 -15.17 21.88 -7.62
CA VAL A 295 -14.56 20.74 -8.34
C VAL A 295 -13.77 21.28 -9.54
N LEU A 296 -12.50 20.90 -9.66
CA LEU A 296 -11.63 21.28 -10.77
C LEU A 296 -11.50 20.14 -11.79
N SER A 297 -11.27 18.92 -11.31
CA SER A 297 -11.19 17.73 -12.17
C SER A 297 -11.52 16.46 -11.41
N VAL A 298 -11.87 15.43 -12.16
CA VAL A 298 -12.12 14.06 -11.69
C VAL A 298 -11.16 13.12 -12.41
N THR A 299 -10.61 12.14 -11.71
CA THR A 299 -9.71 11.13 -12.29
C THR A 299 -10.33 9.76 -12.20
N GLU A 300 -10.38 9.03 -13.31
CA GLU A 300 -10.68 7.59 -13.35
C GLU A 300 -9.39 6.80 -13.61
N ILE A 301 -9.25 5.63 -13.00
CA ILE A 301 -8.06 4.79 -13.18
C ILE A 301 -8.48 3.38 -13.61
N TYR A 302 -8.52 3.15 -14.93
CA TYR A 302 -8.74 1.81 -15.51
C TYR A 302 -7.39 1.13 -15.80
N HIS A 303 -6.83 1.39 -16.98
CA HIS A 303 -5.46 0.99 -17.38
C HIS A 303 -4.40 2.04 -17.07
N LYS A 304 -4.80 3.31 -17.06
CA LYS A 304 -3.98 4.47 -16.71
C LYS A 304 -4.89 5.56 -16.15
N PRO A 305 -4.36 6.56 -15.43
CA PRO A 305 -5.20 7.67 -14.98
C PRO A 305 -5.67 8.49 -16.18
N ASP A 306 -6.99 8.62 -16.32
CA ASP A 306 -7.68 9.50 -17.25
C ASP A 306 -8.26 10.68 -16.45
N ILE A 307 -7.90 11.91 -16.82
CA ILE A 307 -8.31 13.13 -16.10
C ILE A 307 -9.39 13.85 -16.89
N TYR A 308 -10.52 14.07 -16.23
CA TYR A 308 -11.67 14.80 -16.76
C TYR A 308 -11.72 16.17 -16.08
N VAL A 309 -11.43 17.22 -16.86
CA VAL A 309 -11.48 18.61 -16.39
C VAL A 309 -12.94 19.03 -16.26
N ALA A 310 -13.40 19.26 -15.03
CA ALA A 310 -14.75 19.68 -14.72
C ALA A 310 -14.91 21.21 -14.75
N ASN A 311 -13.83 21.95 -14.48
CA ASN A 311 -13.82 23.40 -14.48
C ASN A 311 -12.84 23.94 -15.54
N THR A 312 -13.35 24.71 -16.48
CA THR A 312 -12.58 25.24 -17.62
C THR A 312 -11.48 26.23 -17.20
N THR A 313 -11.50 26.74 -15.97
CA THR A 313 -10.45 27.66 -15.45
C THR A 313 -9.06 27.03 -15.39
N ILE A 314 -8.97 25.69 -15.40
CA ILE A 314 -7.69 24.96 -15.42
C ILE A 314 -7.41 24.23 -16.74
N LEU A 315 -8.26 24.40 -17.77
CA LEU A 315 -8.15 23.64 -19.01
C LEU A 315 -6.80 23.87 -19.71
N ASP A 316 -6.43 25.15 -19.88
CA ASP A 316 -5.14 25.54 -20.46
C ASP A 316 -3.96 25.00 -19.66
N ASP A 317 -4.06 25.02 -18.33
CA ASP A 317 -3.01 24.54 -17.43
C ASP A 317 -2.80 23.03 -17.61
N MET A 318 -3.89 22.26 -17.62
CA MET A 318 -3.84 20.82 -17.81
C MET A 318 -3.33 20.46 -19.21
N GLN A 319 -3.74 21.18 -20.25
CA GLN A 319 -3.23 20.97 -21.60
C GLN A 319 -1.72 21.22 -21.70
N TYR A 320 -1.23 22.28 -21.04
CA TYR A 320 0.21 22.55 -20.93
C TYR A 320 0.95 21.40 -20.25
N LEU A 321 0.45 20.91 -19.10
CA LEU A 321 1.09 19.83 -18.34
C LEU A 321 1.11 18.51 -19.12
N VAL A 322 0.01 18.14 -19.78
CA VAL A 322 -0.03 16.95 -20.65
C VAL A 322 1.02 17.04 -21.77
N ASN A 323 1.15 18.20 -22.39
CA ASN A 323 2.11 18.41 -23.49
C ASN A 323 3.58 18.45 -23.00
N LEU A 324 3.82 18.82 -21.74
CA LEU A 324 5.16 18.91 -21.17
C LEU A 324 5.86 17.53 -21.04
N ARG A 325 5.08 16.48 -20.80
CA ARG A 325 5.55 15.09 -20.71
C ARG A 325 4.56 14.14 -21.40
N PRO A 326 4.60 14.03 -22.74
CA PRO A 326 3.62 13.24 -23.50
C PRO A 326 3.58 11.75 -23.17
N THR A 327 4.67 11.21 -22.58
CA THR A 327 4.76 9.80 -22.18
C THR A 327 4.34 9.54 -20.73
N GLY A 328 4.10 10.58 -19.94
CA GLY A 328 3.67 10.46 -18.54
C GLY A 328 2.29 11.07 -18.33
N THR A 329 1.60 10.62 -17.28
CA THR A 329 0.34 11.23 -16.85
C THR A 329 0.61 12.25 -15.75
N PRO A 330 0.26 13.55 -15.92
CA PRO A 330 0.41 14.54 -14.87
C PRO A 330 -0.55 14.26 -13.72
N VAL A 331 -0.08 14.36 -12.48
CA VAL A 331 -0.89 14.29 -11.26
C VAL A 331 -0.62 15.54 -10.44
N ILE A 332 -1.67 16.29 -10.12
CA ILE A 332 -1.57 17.44 -9.22
C ILE A 332 -1.57 16.91 -7.79
N GLU A 333 -0.42 16.99 -7.13
CA GLU A 333 -0.20 16.48 -5.78
C GLU A 333 -0.77 17.46 -4.74
N CYS A 334 -0.53 18.75 -4.93
CA CYS A 334 -1.09 19.83 -4.11
C CYS A 334 -0.96 21.18 -4.80
N MET A 335 -1.68 22.17 -4.26
CA MET A 335 -1.72 23.54 -4.75
C MET A 335 -1.53 24.50 -3.58
N SER A 336 -0.83 25.61 -3.81
CA SER A 336 -0.75 26.71 -2.85
C SER A 336 -2.11 27.37 -2.65
N MET A 337 -2.31 28.00 -1.50
CA MET A 337 -3.58 28.63 -1.12
C MET A 337 -3.96 29.79 -2.04
N ASP A 338 -2.98 30.51 -2.59
CA ASP A 338 -3.19 31.54 -3.62
C ASP A 338 -3.50 30.96 -5.01
N PHE A 339 -3.58 29.63 -5.13
CA PHE A 339 -3.87 28.88 -6.34
C PHE A 339 -2.88 29.12 -7.49
N ASP A 340 -1.70 29.71 -7.25
CA ASP A 340 -0.70 30.00 -8.30
C ASP A 340 0.33 28.87 -8.49
N SER A 341 0.66 28.14 -7.43
CA SER A 341 1.78 27.19 -7.42
C SER A 341 1.26 25.77 -7.25
N TRP A 342 1.51 24.91 -8.23
CA TRP A 342 1.07 23.52 -8.21
C TRP A 342 2.28 22.60 -8.17
N LEU A 343 2.28 21.68 -7.22
CA LEU A 343 3.20 20.55 -7.25
C LEU A 343 2.59 19.48 -8.17
N VAL A 344 3.30 19.14 -9.23
CA VAL A 344 2.85 18.17 -10.24
C VAL A 344 3.85 17.02 -10.30
N SER A 345 3.38 15.79 -10.14
CA SER A 345 4.17 14.60 -10.45
C SER A 345 3.78 14.02 -11.80
N TYR A 346 4.66 13.25 -12.42
CA TYR A 346 4.34 12.47 -13.61
C TYR A 346 4.47 10.97 -13.31
N ILE A 347 3.35 10.27 -13.44
CA ILE A 347 3.32 8.81 -13.40
C ILE A 347 3.73 8.30 -14.78
N SER A 348 4.76 7.45 -14.80
CA SER A 348 5.25 6.75 -15.99
C SER A 348 5.34 5.26 -15.68
N ASP A 349 5.29 4.43 -16.71
CA ASP A 349 5.37 2.99 -16.60
C ASP A 349 6.81 2.44 -16.64
N ASP A 350 7.77 3.24 -17.10
CA ASP A 350 9.17 2.85 -17.34
C ASP A 350 10.21 3.80 -16.73
N GLN A 351 9.82 4.68 -15.82
CA GLN A 351 10.73 5.57 -15.10
C GLN A 351 10.17 5.99 -13.74
N PRO A 352 11.03 6.27 -12.74
CA PRO A 352 10.58 6.77 -11.46
C PRO A 352 9.91 8.13 -11.60
N PHE A 353 8.97 8.44 -10.69
CA PHE A 353 8.17 9.66 -10.78
C PHE A 353 9.04 10.91 -10.80
N GLU A 354 8.74 11.80 -11.75
CA GLU A 354 9.33 13.13 -11.83
C GLU A 354 8.41 14.14 -11.15
N TYR A 355 9.00 15.11 -10.45
CA TYR A 355 8.28 16.21 -9.79
C TYR A 355 8.62 17.55 -10.44
N PHE A 356 7.60 18.38 -10.59
CA PHE A 356 7.66 19.73 -11.13
C PHE A 356 6.92 20.70 -10.21
N ILE A 357 7.39 21.94 -10.18
CA ILE A 357 6.59 23.06 -9.68
C ILE A 357 6.05 23.83 -10.89
N TYR A 358 4.73 23.87 -11.01
CA TYR A 358 4.04 24.65 -12.04
C TYR A 358 3.57 25.98 -11.45
N LYS A 359 3.96 27.08 -12.10
CA LYS A 359 3.52 28.45 -11.77
C LYS A 359 2.49 28.89 -12.80
N ARG A 360 1.23 28.97 -12.38
CA ARG A 360 0.08 29.29 -13.26
C ARG A 360 0.19 30.68 -13.87
N SER A 361 0.48 31.69 -13.05
CA SER A 361 0.65 33.08 -13.51
C SER A 361 1.69 33.23 -14.62
N LYS A 362 2.65 32.31 -14.69
CA LYS A 362 3.71 32.28 -15.70
C LYS A 362 3.50 31.23 -16.78
N LYS A 363 2.47 30.39 -16.66
CA LYS A 363 2.23 29.18 -17.47
C LYS A 363 3.52 28.38 -17.70
N ARG A 364 4.29 28.15 -16.63
CA ARG A 364 5.61 27.50 -16.71
C ARG A 364 5.79 26.49 -15.59
N ALA A 365 6.25 25.30 -15.97
CA ALA A 365 6.69 24.26 -15.04
C ALA A 365 8.21 24.21 -14.97
N GLU A 366 8.74 24.06 -13.77
CA GLU A 366 10.16 23.87 -13.49
C GLU A 366 10.37 22.48 -12.91
N TYR A 367 11.30 21.72 -13.49
CA TYR A 367 11.68 20.41 -12.99
C TYR A 367 12.36 20.53 -11.63
N LEU A 368 11.93 19.70 -10.67
CA LEU A 368 12.51 19.66 -9.33
C LEU A 368 13.51 18.52 -9.18
N PHE A 369 13.04 17.29 -9.37
CA PHE A 369 13.80 16.05 -9.21
C PHE A 369 12.97 14.83 -9.64
N THR A 370 13.60 13.66 -9.69
CA THR A 370 12.95 12.34 -9.76
C THR A 370 13.11 11.63 -8.42
N THR A 371 12.17 10.78 -8.04
CA THR A 371 12.18 10.08 -6.74
C THR A 371 13.37 9.15 -6.53
N ARG A 372 13.92 8.59 -7.62
CA ARG A 372 15.05 7.64 -7.65
C ARG A 372 16.07 8.01 -8.73
N PRO A 373 16.89 9.07 -8.53
CA PRO A 373 17.85 9.51 -9.55
C PRO A 373 18.91 8.45 -9.90
N GLU A 374 19.16 7.49 -9.02
CA GLU A 374 20.04 6.34 -9.25
C GLU A 374 19.54 5.38 -10.34
N LEU A 375 18.25 5.47 -10.71
CA LEU A 375 17.64 4.72 -11.81
C LEU A 375 17.57 5.52 -13.11
N THR A 376 17.89 6.82 -13.10
CA THR A 376 17.86 7.66 -14.30
C THR A 376 18.79 7.11 -15.38
N GLY A 377 18.30 7.01 -16.62
CA GLY A 377 19.05 6.49 -17.76
C GLY A 377 19.14 4.96 -17.82
N ARG A 378 18.65 4.25 -16.80
CA ARG A 378 18.48 2.79 -16.88
C ARG A 378 17.23 2.46 -17.68
N LYS A 379 17.29 1.39 -18.44
CA LYS A 379 16.14 0.87 -19.18
C LYS A 379 15.29 0.00 -18.25
N LEU A 380 14.10 0.49 -17.91
CA LEU A 380 13.14 -0.23 -17.08
C LEU A 380 12.06 -0.88 -17.95
N SER A 381 11.34 -1.83 -17.38
CA SER A 381 10.18 -2.44 -18.04
C SER A 381 9.03 -1.44 -18.10
N LYS A 382 8.25 -1.54 -19.18
CA LYS A 382 6.94 -0.89 -19.29
C LYS A 382 5.87 -1.71 -18.57
N MET A 383 4.79 -1.07 -18.19
CA MET A 383 3.62 -1.70 -17.58
C MET A 383 2.43 -1.49 -18.50
N ILE A 384 1.99 -2.56 -19.14
CA ILE A 384 0.97 -2.51 -20.19
C ILE A 384 -0.35 -2.95 -19.58
N GLY A 385 -1.33 -2.05 -19.49
CA GLY A 385 -2.70 -2.40 -19.13
C GLY A 385 -3.43 -3.06 -20.29
N PHE A 386 -4.11 -4.18 -20.02
CA PHE A 386 -4.90 -4.92 -21.01
C PHE A 386 -6.09 -5.63 -20.35
N ASP A 387 -7.05 -6.06 -21.17
CA ASP A 387 -8.24 -6.78 -20.72
C ASP A 387 -8.28 -8.19 -21.31
N TYR A 388 -8.82 -9.13 -20.55
CA TYR A 388 -9.19 -10.45 -21.06
C TYR A 388 -10.54 -10.88 -20.48
N SER A 389 -11.15 -11.90 -21.08
CA SER A 389 -12.38 -12.50 -20.56
C SER A 389 -12.04 -13.73 -19.74
N ALA A 390 -12.52 -13.77 -18.50
CA ALA A 390 -12.59 -15.00 -17.73
C ALA A 390 -13.51 -16.01 -18.43
N ARG A 391 -13.39 -17.29 -18.08
CA ARG A 391 -14.14 -18.40 -18.66
C ARG A 391 -15.66 -18.30 -18.51
N ASP A 392 -16.15 -17.51 -17.56
CA ASP A 392 -17.57 -17.21 -17.37
C ASP A 392 -18.01 -15.89 -18.04
N GLY A 393 -17.15 -15.29 -18.88
CA GLY A 393 -17.43 -14.10 -19.66
C GLY A 393 -17.15 -12.78 -18.93
N LEU A 394 -16.79 -12.82 -17.65
CA LEU A 394 -16.43 -11.62 -16.88
C LEU A 394 -15.16 -10.99 -17.47
N LYS A 395 -15.21 -9.68 -17.77
CA LYS A 395 -14.03 -8.94 -18.22
C LYS A 395 -13.13 -8.63 -17.02
N ILE A 396 -11.85 -8.98 -17.14
CA ILE A 396 -10.84 -8.78 -16.11
C ILE A 396 -9.75 -7.85 -16.66
N GLN A 397 -9.44 -6.82 -15.88
CA GLN A 397 -8.34 -5.91 -16.15
C GLN A 397 -7.04 -6.49 -15.59
N ALA A 398 -5.95 -6.39 -16.34
CA ALA A 398 -4.64 -6.85 -15.91
C ALA A 398 -3.51 -5.97 -16.43
N TYR A 399 -2.34 -6.13 -15.84
CA TYR A 399 -1.11 -5.49 -16.27
C TYR A 399 -0.05 -6.55 -16.63
N LEU A 400 0.69 -6.26 -17.70
CA LEU A 400 1.83 -7.04 -18.15
C LEU A 400 3.08 -6.17 -18.17
N SER A 401 4.12 -6.59 -17.46
CA SER A 401 5.46 -6.03 -17.61
C SER A 401 6.40 -7.05 -18.22
N LEU A 402 7.06 -6.70 -19.32
CA LEU A 402 8.04 -7.55 -20.00
C LEU A 402 9.47 -7.14 -19.60
N PRO A 403 10.45 -8.07 -19.65
CA PRO A 403 11.86 -7.71 -19.51
C PRO A 403 12.24 -6.53 -20.44
N PRO A 404 13.00 -5.53 -19.97
CA PRO A 404 13.23 -4.29 -20.71
C PRO A 404 13.87 -4.50 -22.10
N ASN A 405 14.62 -5.59 -22.29
CA ASN A 405 15.29 -5.94 -23.54
C ASN A 405 14.53 -6.94 -24.41
N THR A 406 13.26 -7.18 -24.09
CA THR A 406 12.40 -8.05 -24.90
C THR A 406 12.27 -7.51 -26.32
N LEU A 407 12.66 -8.33 -27.30
CA LEU A 407 12.42 -8.00 -28.70
C LEU A 407 10.95 -8.23 -29.01
N LEU A 408 10.26 -7.19 -29.48
CA LEU A 408 8.83 -7.25 -29.80
C LEU A 408 8.60 -7.57 -31.28
N LEU A 409 7.47 -8.18 -31.59
CA LEU A 409 6.99 -8.35 -32.95
C LEU A 409 6.52 -7.00 -33.53
N GLY A 410 6.92 -6.70 -34.76
CA GLY A 410 6.48 -5.51 -35.47
C GLY A 410 5.02 -5.62 -35.92
N SER A 411 4.33 -4.48 -36.00
CA SER A 411 2.90 -4.41 -36.34
C SER A 411 2.59 -4.52 -37.84
N SER A 412 3.58 -4.36 -38.73
CA SER A 412 3.37 -4.16 -40.17
C SER A 412 2.73 -5.32 -40.94
N LYS A 413 2.76 -6.55 -40.39
CA LYS A 413 2.18 -7.76 -41.02
C LYS A 413 1.13 -8.45 -40.14
N LEU A 414 0.71 -7.82 -39.06
CA LEU A 414 -0.28 -8.38 -38.12
C LEU A 414 -1.67 -7.82 -38.41
N HIS A 415 -2.70 -8.61 -38.13
CA HIS A 415 -4.10 -8.25 -38.33
C HIS A 415 -4.93 -8.62 -37.10
N GLY A 416 -6.12 -8.01 -36.98
CA GLY A 416 -7.07 -8.29 -35.90
C GLY A 416 -6.49 -8.08 -34.50
N ASN A 417 -6.85 -8.94 -33.55
CA ASN A 417 -6.43 -8.81 -32.15
C ASN A 417 -4.89 -8.79 -31.98
N ARG A 418 -4.16 -9.57 -32.78
CA ARG A 418 -2.69 -9.60 -32.69
C ARG A 418 -2.05 -8.28 -33.08
N LEU A 419 -2.66 -7.51 -33.99
CA LEU A 419 -2.18 -6.16 -34.33
C LEU A 419 -2.28 -5.22 -33.14
N GLU A 420 -3.39 -5.29 -32.39
CA GLU A 420 -3.62 -4.45 -31.23
C GLU A 420 -2.64 -4.79 -30.09
N LEU A 421 -2.47 -6.07 -29.78
CA LEU A 421 -1.47 -6.52 -28.80
C LEU A 421 -0.05 -6.11 -29.19
N ALA A 422 0.31 -6.12 -30.48
CA ALA A 422 1.60 -5.64 -30.95
C ALA A 422 1.77 -4.12 -30.78
N ARG A 423 0.73 -3.33 -31.06
CA ARG A 423 0.74 -1.87 -30.88
C ARG A 423 0.88 -1.47 -29.42
N GLN A 424 0.30 -2.25 -28.51
CA GLN A 424 0.44 -2.10 -27.06
C GLN A 424 1.81 -2.55 -26.54
N GLY A 425 2.61 -3.23 -27.38
CA GLY A 425 3.93 -3.74 -27.00
C GLY A 425 3.92 -5.06 -26.22
N MET A 426 2.83 -5.82 -26.31
CA MET A 426 2.65 -7.07 -25.55
C MET A 426 3.24 -8.31 -26.21
N LEU A 427 3.51 -8.27 -27.53
CA LEU A 427 3.90 -9.46 -28.28
C LEU A 427 5.43 -9.61 -28.41
N PRO A 428 6.08 -10.45 -27.60
CA PRO A 428 7.50 -10.74 -27.75
C PRO A 428 7.77 -11.64 -28.96
N LYS A 429 8.99 -11.59 -29.50
CA LYS A 429 9.46 -12.51 -30.55
C LYS A 429 9.66 -13.94 -30.04
N LYS A 430 9.84 -14.11 -28.74
CA LYS A 430 9.97 -15.41 -28.06
C LYS A 430 9.09 -15.38 -26.81
N PRO A 431 8.41 -16.48 -26.46
CA PRO A 431 7.68 -16.57 -25.20
C PRO A 431 8.59 -16.27 -23.99
N GLN A 432 8.07 -15.55 -23.01
CA GLN A 432 8.79 -15.15 -21.80
C GLN A 432 8.49 -16.09 -20.62
N LYS A 433 9.41 -16.14 -19.66
CA LYS A 433 9.17 -16.73 -18.33
C LYS A 433 8.20 -15.84 -17.56
N LEU A 434 7.29 -16.40 -16.78
CA LEU A 434 6.23 -15.62 -16.13
C LEU A 434 6.28 -15.73 -14.60
N ILE A 435 6.19 -14.57 -13.93
CA ILE A 435 5.73 -14.47 -12.54
C ILE A 435 4.33 -13.89 -12.53
N VAL A 436 3.37 -14.64 -11.97
CA VAL A 436 2.04 -14.14 -11.65
C VAL A 436 2.11 -13.51 -10.27
N LEU A 437 2.15 -12.18 -10.22
CA LEU A 437 2.26 -11.39 -9.00
C LEU A 437 0.86 -11.03 -8.52
N VAL A 438 0.37 -11.73 -7.50
CA VAL A 438 -1.00 -11.59 -6.99
C VAL A 438 -1.03 -10.58 -5.84
N HIS A 439 -1.85 -9.53 -5.99
CA HIS A 439 -1.99 -8.51 -4.95
C HIS A 439 -2.71 -9.04 -3.68
N GLY A 440 -2.45 -8.39 -2.55
CA GLY A 440 -3.13 -8.67 -1.28
C GLY A 440 -4.56 -8.13 -1.22
N GLY A 441 -5.21 -8.19 -0.05
CA GLY A 441 -6.59 -7.72 0.14
C GLY A 441 -7.52 -8.83 0.59
N PRO A 442 -8.53 -9.23 -0.22
CA PRO A 442 -8.57 -9.11 -1.68
C PRO A 442 -9.21 -7.83 -2.22
N LYS A 443 -9.93 -7.05 -1.39
CA LYS A 443 -10.53 -5.76 -1.78
C LYS A 443 -9.46 -4.64 -1.91
N LEU A 444 -8.46 -4.89 -2.76
CA LEU A 444 -7.40 -3.96 -3.20
C LEU A 444 -7.28 -4.09 -4.72
N ARG A 445 -6.22 -3.51 -5.32
CA ARG A 445 -5.90 -3.65 -6.74
C ARG A 445 -4.44 -3.32 -7.00
N ASP A 446 -3.95 -3.76 -8.14
CA ASP A 446 -2.75 -3.22 -8.78
C ASP A 446 -3.09 -1.94 -9.57
N PHE A 447 -2.13 -1.01 -9.60
CA PHE A 447 -2.24 0.29 -10.27
C PHE A 447 -1.15 0.47 -11.32
N PHE A 448 -1.44 1.26 -12.34
CA PHE A 448 -0.49 1.67 -13.36
C PHE A 448 0.64 2.53 -12.79
N GLY A 449 1.87 2.28 -13.27
CA GLY A 449 3.04 3.11 -13.02
C GLY A 449 4.27 2.31 -12.62
N PHE A 450 5.40 2.99 -12.44
CA PHE A 450 6.64 2.37 -11.99
C PHE A 450 6.48 1.68 -10.62
N ALA A 451 6.80 0.39 -10.58
CA ALA A 451 6.87 -0.42 -9.36
C ALA A 451 8.24 -1.09 -9.24
N ALA A 452 8.91 -0.92 -8.10
CA ALA A 452 10.24 -1.49 -7.87
C ALA A 452 10.26 -3.02 -7.97
N ILE A 453 9.18 -3.69 -7.54
CA ILE A 453 9.02 -5.14 -7.65
C ILE A 453 8.96 -5.61 -9.12
N ASN A 454 8.26 -4.87 -9.99
CA ASN A 454 8.21 -5.18 -11.42
C ASN A 454 9.57 -4.95 -12.06
N ALA A 455 10.21 -3.80 -11.81
CA ALA A 455 11.55 -3.50 -12.33
C ALA A 455 12.59 -4.53 -11.86
N TRP A 456 12.46 -5.02 -10.62
CA TRP A 456 13.26 -6.09 -10.06
C TRP A 456 13.05 -7.40 -10.85
N LEU A 457 11.85 -7.97 -10.86
CA LEU A 457 11.58 -9.24 -11.54
C LEU A 457 11.91 -9.19 -13.04
N THR A 458 11.53 -8.12 -13.71
CA THR A 458 11.77 -7.95 -15.16
C THR A 458 13.24 -7.81 -15.53
N SER A 459 14.06 -7.17 -14.69
CA SER A 459 15.51 -7.13 -14.90
C SER A 459 16.21 -8.47 -14.63
N ARG A 460 15.53 -9.45 -14.00
CA ARG A 460 15.97 -10.86 -13.90
C ARG A 460 15.44 -11.74 -15.04
N GLY A 461 14.80 -11.15 -16.05
CA GLY A 461 14.35 -11.87 -17.24
C GLY A 461 12.96 -12.52 -17.10
N TYR A 462 12.15 -12.09 -16.13
CA TYR A 462 10.78 -12.55 -15.99
C TYR A 462 9.77 -11.52 -16.54
N ALA A 463 8.78 -11.96 -17.30
CA ALA A 463 7.54 -11.21 -17.44
C ALA A 463 6.76 -11.25 -16.12
N VAL A 464 6.01 -10.19 -15.83
CA VAL A 464 5.18 -10.06 -14.63
C VAL A 464 3.73 -9.83 -15.06
N LEU A 465 2.83 -10.72 -14.62
CA LEU A 465 1.38 -10.56 -14.78
C LEU A 465 0.78 -10.17 -13.43
N GLN A 466 0.04 -9.07 -13.42
CA GLN A 466 -0.74 -8.58 -12.29
C GLN A 466 -2.21 -8.55 -12.70
N VAL A 467 -3.03 -9.34 -12.05
CA VAL A 467 -4.45 -9.50 -12.39
C VAL A 467 -5.30 -8.81 -11.34
N ASN A 468 -6.15 -7.88 -11.76
CA ASN A 468 -7.21 -7.34 -10.92
C ASN A 468 -8.45 -8.24 -11.01
N PHE A 469 -8.35 -9.40 -10.36
CA PHE A 469 -9.34 -10.48 -10.37
C PHE A 469 -10.69 -10.03 -9.76
N ARG A 470 -11.74 -10.84 -9.92
CA ARG A 470 -13.04 -10.53 -9.28
C ARG A 470 -12.86 -10.39 -7.76
N GLY A 471 -13.34 -9.31 -7.17
CA GLY A 471 -12.98 -8.94 -5.79
C GLY A 471 -12.10 -7.68 -5.69
N SER A 472 -11.35 -7.37 -6.74
CA SER A 472 -10.57 -6.13 -6.80
C SER A 472 -11.48 -4.89 -6.86
N VAL A 473 -11.04 -3.82 -6.21
CA VAL A 473 -11.77 -2.53 -6.17
C VAL A 473 -11.42 -1.65 -7.37
N GLY A 474 -12.14 -0.56 -7.59
CA GLY A 474 -11.81 0.44 -8.61
C GLY A 474 -12.42 0.18 -10.00
N PHE A 475 -13.08 -0.96 -10.21
CA PHE A 475 -13.64 -1.38 -11.50
C PHE A 475 -15.16 -1.60 -11.47
N GLY A 476 -15.82 -1.17 -10.39
CA GLY A 476 -17.25 -1.32 -10.18
C GLY A 476 -17.57 -2.23 -9.00
N LYS A 477 -18.72 -1.98 -8.38
CA LYS A 477 -19.22 -2.81 -7.27
C LYS A 477 -19.59 -4.21 -7.75
N ASN A 478 -19.97 -4.39 -9.00
CA ASN A 478 -20.23 -5.69 -9.61
C ASN A 478 -18.97 -6.56 -9.63
N LEU A 479 -17.83 -6.04 -10.12
CA LEU A 479 -16.56 -6.77 -10.09
C LEU A 479 -16.10 -7.02 -8.65
N THR A 480 -16.20 -6.01 -7.78
CA THR A 480 -15.78 -6.11 -6.37
C THR A 480 -16.59 -7.17 -5.62
N ASN A 481 -17.91 -7.19 -5.79
CA ASN A 481 -18.80 -8.10 -5.08
C ASN A 481 -18.83 -9.49 -5.71
N ALA A 482 -18.44 -9.65 -6.98
CA ALA A 482 -18.27 -10.95 -7.62
C ALA A 482 -17.16 -11.83 -7.00
N GLY A 483 -16.30 -11.25 -6.13
CA GLY A 483 -15.34 -12.00 -5.32
C GLY A 483 -15.91 -12.59 -4.02
N ASN A 484 -17.11 -12.17 -3.59
CA ASN A 484 -17.70 -12.66 -2.34
C ASN A 484 -18.00 -14.17 -2.43
N GLY A 485 -17.44 -14.95 -1.52
CA GLY A 485 -17.56 -16.41 -1.49
C GLY A 485 -16.67 -17.16 -2.50
N GLU A 486 -15.81 -16.46 -3.25
CA GLU A 486 -15.06 -17.03 -4.37
C GLU A 486 -13.56 -17.25 -4.09
N TRP A 487 -13.14 -17.13 -2.83
CA TRP A 487 -11.78 -17.51 -2.39
C TRP A 487 -11.50 -18.98 -2.71
N GLY A 488 -10.38 -19.25 -3.39
CA GLY A 488 -10.00 -20.59 -3.84
C GLY A 488 -10.89 -21.15 -4.97
N ARG A 489 -11.75 -20.31 -5.56
CA ARG A 489 -12.72 -20.70 -6.60
C ARG A 489 -12.57 -19.80 -7.82
N LYS A 490 -13.59 -19.03 -8.20
CA LYS A 490 -13.55 -18.23 -9.43
C LYS A 490 -12.48 -17.14 -9.41
N MET A 491 -12.11 -16.62 -8.24
CA MET A 491 -10.97 -15.69 -8.13
C MET A 491 -9.65 -16.35 -8.58
N HIS A 492 -9.45 -17.63 -8.26
CA HIS A 492 -8.29 -18.39 -8.75
C HIS A 492 -8.40 -18.68 -10.25
N GLN A 493 -9.62 -18.96 -10.74
CA GLN A 493 -9.86 -19.19 -12.17
C GLN A 493 -9.56 -17.94 -12.99
N ASP A 494 -9.86 -16.73 -12.49
CA ASP A 494 -9.50 -15.49 -13.16
C ASP A 494 -7.99 -15.42 -13.41
N LEU A 495 -7.16 -15.80 -12.42
CA LEU A 495 -5.70 -15.85 -12.59
C LEU A 495 -5.28 -16.83 -13.69
N LEU A 496 -5.87 -18.04 -13.68
CA LEU A 496 -5.59 -19.08 -14.69
C LEU A 496 -6.01 -18.63 -16.10
N ASP A 497 -7.16 -17.97 -16.22
CA ASP A 497 -7.66 -17.47 -17.49
C ASP A 497 -6.75 -16.37 -18.06
N GLY A 498 -6.15 -15.55 -17.18
CA GLY A 498 -5.14 -14.55 -17.57
C GLY A 498 -3.84 -15.21 -18.06
N ILE A 499 -3.41 -16.28 -17.40
CA ILE A 499 -2.25 -17.08 -17.85
C ILE A 499 -2.52 -17.72 -19.21
N ASP A 500 -3.69 -18.37 -19.37
CA ASP A 500 -4.11 -19.00 -20.62
C ASP A 500 -4.19 -17.99 -21.76
N PHE A 501 -4.69 -16.77 -21.48
CA PHE A 501 -4.67 -15.68 -22.44
C PHE A 501 -3.25 -15.36 -22.93
N LEU A 502 -2.27 -15.26 -22.03
CA LEU A 502 -0.88 -14.98 -22.40
C LEU A 502 -0.24 -16.14 -23.19
N ILE A 503 -0.49 -17.39 -22.79
CA ILE A 503 0.00 -18.60 -23.47
C ILE A 503 -0.55 -18.67 -24.89
N ASN A 504 -1.87 -18.53 -25.05
CA ASN A 504 -2.55 -18.64 -26.34
C ASN A 504 -2.12 -17.57 -27.35
N ASN A 505 -1.64 -16.41 -26.87
CA ASN A 505 -1.08 -15.36 -27.72
C ASN A 505 0.43 -15.51 -27.98
N GLY A 506 1.08 -16.52 -27.39
CA GLY A 506 2.52 -16.78 -27.52
C GLY A 506 3.39 -15.80 -26.75
N ILE A 507 2.84 -15.17 -25.70
CA ILE A 507 3.54 -14.15 -24.89
C ILE A 507 4.43 -14.83 -23.84
N VAL A 508 3.96 -15.93 -23.24
CA VAL A 508 4.67 -16.64 -22.17
C VAL A 508 4.80 -18.13 -22.44
N ASP A 509 5.82 -18.74 -21.86
CA ASP A 509 6.04 -20.19 -21.91
C ASP A 509 5.21 -20.89 -20.83
N LYS A 510 4.35 -21.82 -21.24
CA LYS A 510 3.48 -22.61 -20.34
C LYS A 510 4.24 -23.49 -19.33
N HIS A 511 5.53 -23.75 -19.57
CA HIS A 511 6.37 -24.55 -18.70
C HIS A 511 7.26 -23.72 -17.77
N GLN A 512 7.23 -22.39 -17.85
CA GLN A 512 8.08 -21.49 -17.07
C GLN A 512 7.24 -20.45 -16.33
N ILE A 513 6.38 -20.91 -15.42
CA ILE A 513 5.46 -20.07 -14.67
C ILE A 513 5.68 -20.24 -13.16
N ALA A 514 5.77 -19.13 -12.44
CA ALA A 514 5.65 -19.10 -10.99
C ALA A 514 4.53 -18.17 -10.54
N ILE A 515 4.00 -18.45 -9.37
CA ILE A 515 3.02 -17.61 -8.67
C ILE A 515 3.65 -17.06 -7.38
N MET A 516 3.41 -15.78 -7.12
CA MET A 516 3.98 -15.06 -5.99
C MET A 516 2.97 -14.03 -5.48
N GLY A 517 2.84 -13.88 -4.17
CA GLY A 517 1.94 -12.87 -3.61
C GLY A 517 2.02 -12.74 -2.10
N GLY A 518 1.50 -11.62 -1.61
CA GLY A 518 1.46 -11.29 -0.18
C GLY A 518 0.06 -11.30 0.39
N SER A 519 -0.13 -11.75 1.64
CA SER A 519 -1.45 -11.74 2.32
C SER A 519 -2.49 -12.57 1.56
N TYR A 520 -3.61 -12.00 1.07
CA TYR A 520 -4.49 -12.72 0.12
C TYR A 520 -3.73 -13.28 -1.09
N GLY A 521 -2.76 -12.54 -1.63
CA GLY A 521 -1.92 -13.03 -2.72
C GLY A 521 -1.07 -14.24 -2.31
N GLY A 522 -0.68 -14.33 -1.02
CA GLY A 522 -0.04 -15.50 -0.43
C GLY A 522 -1.01 -16.68 -0.31
N TYR A 523 -2.25 -16.44 0.11
CA TYR A 523 -3.32 -17.45 0.04
C TYR A 523 -3.56 -17.95 -1.38
N ALA A 524 -3.68 -17.06 -2.36
CA ALA A 524 -3.87 -17.42 -3.77
C ALA A 524 -2.68 -18.23 -4.31
N THR A 525 -1.48 -17.89 -3.86
CA THR A 525 -0.24 -18.63 -4.12
C THR A 525 -0.31 -20.06 -3.54
N LEU A 526 -0.73 -20.23 -2.28
CA LEU A 526 -0.95 -21.54 -1.67
C LEU A 526 -2.09 -22.34 -2.33
N VAL A 527 -3.17 -21.67 -2.77
CA VAL A 527 -4.24 -22.28 -3.58
C VAL A 527 -3.67 -22.78 -4.90
N GLY A 528 -2.84 -21.99 -5.59
CA GLY A 528 -2.16 -22.39 -6.81
C GLY A 528 -1.40 -23.70 -6.64
N MET A 529 -0.69 -23.86 -5.52
CA MET A 529 0.09 -25.05 -5.22
C MET A 529 -0.71 -26.28 -4.78
N THR A 530 -1.94 -26.10 -4.29
CA THR A 530 -2.73 -27.19 -3.71
C THR A 530 -3.93 -27.59 -4.58
N PHE A 531 -4.55 -26.64 -5.28
CA PHE A 531 -5.72 -26.84 -6.14
C PHE A 531 -5.32 -26.99 -7.61
N THR A 532 -4.19 -26.41 -8.02
CA THR A 532 -3.64 -26.52 -9.39
C THR A 532 -2.14 -26.86 -9.38
N PRO A 533 -1.74 -27.98 -8.74
CA PRO A 533 -0.36 -28.25 -8.36
C PRO A 533 0.60 -28.50 -9.52
N ASP A 534 0.13 -28.56 -10.78
CA ASP A 534 0.94 -28.91 -11.96
C ASP A 534 1.47 -27.69 -12.73
N ILE A 535 1.12 -26.46 -12.31
CA ILE A 535 1.38 -25.24 -13.10
C ILE A 535 2.59 -24.46 -12.59
N PHE A 536 2.83 -24.42 -11.28
CA PHE A 536 3.60 -23.34 -10.67
C PHE A 536 4.85 -23.79 -9.88
N ALA A 537 5.90 -22.98 -9.95
CA ALA A 537 6.79 -22.74 -8.81
C ALA A 537 6.23 -21.59 -7.94
N CYS A 538 6.62 -21.47 -6.66
CA CYS A 538 5.81 -20.68 -5.72
C CYS A 538 6.56 -19.95 -4.61
N VAL A 539 6.17 -18.68 -4.37
CA VAL A 539 6.68 -17.82 -3.28
C VAL A 539 5.50 -17.18 -2.52
N ASP A 540 5.16 -17.75 -1.37
CA ASP A 540 4.16 -17.24 -0.44
C ASP A 540 4.78 -16.24 0.54
N ILE A 541 4.14 -15.08 0.71
CA ILE A 541 4.51 -14.07 1.70
C ILE A 541 3.31 -13.81 2.61
N VAL A 542 3.40 -14.22 3.87
CA VAL A 542 2.36 -14.03 4.90
C VAL A 542 0.94 -14.45 4.47
N GLY A 543 0.81 -15.54 3.71
CA GLY A 543 -0.48 -16.08 3.27
C GLY A 543 -1.22 -16.86 4.36
N PRO A 544 -2.53 -16.63 4.57
CA PRO A 544 -3.31 -17.51 5.44
C PRO A 544 -3.48 -18.88 4.77
N SER A 545 -3.24 -19.95 5.51
CA SER A 545 -3.37 -21.33 5.00
C SER A 545 -4.68 -22.00 5.43
N ASN A 546 -5.33 -21.46 6.47
CA ASN A 546 -6.57 -21.96 7.03
C ASN A 546 -7.55 -20.81 7.33
N LEU A 547 -8.66 -20.80 6.59
CA LEU A 547 -9.67 -19.75 6.66
C LEU A 547 -10.48 -19.78 7.98
N ILE A 548 -10.49 -20.90 8.70
CA ILE A 548 -11.12 -20.99 10.01
C ILE A 548 -10.28 -20.25 11.05
N THR A 549 -9.00 -20.58 11.17
CA THR A 549 -8.10 -19.96 12.15
C THR A 549 -7.88 -18.49 11.83
N LEU A 550 -7.88 -18.11 10.55
CA LEU A 550 -7.93 -16.70 10.14
C LEU A 550 -9.10 -15.94 10.81
N LEU A 551 -10.33 -16.46 10.73
CA LEU A 551 -11.50 -15.84 11.38
C LEU A 551 -11.43 -15.87 12.91
N GLU A 552 -10.76 -16.85 13.51
CA GLU A 552 -10.58 -16.96 14.97
C GLU A 552 -9.60 -15.90 15.53
N THR A 553 -8.74 -15.33 14.69
CA THR A 553 -7.78 -14.30 15.10
C THR A 553 -8.33 -12.86 15.08
N ILE A 554 -9.50 -12.64 14.48
CA ILE A 554 -10.11 -11.31 14.39
C ILE A 554 -10.59 -10.89 15.79
N PRO A 555 -10.16 -9.72 16.32
CA PRO A 555 -10.58 -9.27 17.63
C PRO A 555 -12.11 -9.06 17.72
N PRO A 556 -12.76 -9.41 18.85
CA PRO A 556 -14.22 -9.29 18.98
C PRO A 556 -14.79 -7.89 18.75
N TYR A 557 -14.00 -6.83 18.99
CA TYR A 557 -14.41 -5.44 18.79
C TYR A 557 -14.34 -4.98 17.32
N TRP A 558 -13.88 -5.84 16.39
CA TRP A 558 -13.85 -5.59 14.95
C TRP A 558 -15.06 -6.24 14.25
N MET A 559 -16.26 -6.07 14.81
CA MET A 559 -17.46 -6.80 14.37
C MET A 559 -17.82 -6.56 12.90
N GLY A 560 -17.71 -5.32 12.43
CA GLY A 560 -18.00 -4.98 11.04
C GLY A 560 -16.99 -5.59 10.05
N PHE A 561 -15.70 -5.48 10.37
CA PHE A 561 -14.65 -6.18 9.63
C PHE A 561 -14.86 -7.71 9.63
N TYR A 562 -15.27 -8.31 10.74
CA TYR A 562 -15.62 -9.73 10.79
C TYR A 562 -16.76 -10.08 9.82
N LYS A 563 -17.81 -9.25 9.76
CA LYS A 563 -18.92 -9.45 8.84
C LYS A 563 -18.49 -9.33 7.37
N ASP A 564 -17.66 -8.35 7.06
CA ASP A 564 -17.11 -8.19 5.71
C ASP A 564 -16.22 -9.39 5.34
N MET A 565 -15.36 -9.85 6.26
CA MET A 565 -14.54 -11.05 6.07
C MET A 565 -15.37 -12.31 5.83
N THR A 566 -16.40 -12.57 6.64
CA THR A 566 -17.29 -13.74 6.43
C THR A 566 -18.05 -13.65 5.12
N THR A 567 -18.44 -12.44 4.68
CA THR A 567 -19.06 -12.21 3.36
C THR A 567 -18.09 -12.52 2.23
N MET A 568 -16.84 -12.02 2.32
CA MET A 568 -15.80 -12.31 1.33
C MET A 568 -15.43 -13.79 1.26
N LEU A 569 -15.36 -14.47 2.40
CA LEU A 569 -15.09 -15.91 2.46
C LEU A 569 -16.31 -16.75 2.07
N GLY A 570 -17.51 -16.19 2.14
CA GLY A 570 -18.79 -16.84 1.82
C GLY A 570 -19.37 -17.69 2.95
N SER A 571 -18.73 -17.74 4.11
CA SER A 571 -19.23 -18.51 5.24
C SER A 571 -18.65 -18.09 6.60
N ASP A 572 -19.29 -18.54 7.67
CA ASP A 572 -18.93 -18.25 9.05
C ASP A 572 -18.43 -19.52 9.78
N LYS A 573 -17.30 -19.39 10.49
CA LYS A 573 -16.71 -20.44 11.32
C LYS A 573 -17.60 -20.90 12.49
N ASN A 574 -18.63 -20.13 12.84
CA ASN A 574 -19.52 -20.41 13.98
C ASN A 574 -20.62 -21.43 13.64
N THR A 575 -20.70 -21.91 12.39
CA THR A 575 -21.63 -22.98 11.97
C THR A 575 -20.87 -24.19 11.47
N GLU A 576 -21.41 -25.40 11.67
CA GLU A 576 -20.75 -26.63 11.20
C GLU A 576 -20.66 -26.69 9.67
N GLU A 577 -21.72 -26.25 8.97
CA GLU A 577 -21.69 -26.09 7.52
C GLU A 577 -20.64 -25.09 7.07
N GLY A 578 -20.53 -23.94 7.74
CA GLY A 578 -19.54 -22.94 7.38
C GLY A 578 -18.12 -23.38 7.66
N ARG A 579 -17.86 -24.15 8.73
CA ARG A 579 -16.56 -24.79 8.95
C ARG A 579 -16.24 -25.76 7.81
N ARG A 580 -17.18 -26.60 7.38
CA ARG A 580 -16.98 -27.49 6.21
C ARG A 580 -16.71 -26.70 4.92
N TYR A 581 -17.42 -25.60 4.71
CA TYR A 581 -17.20 -24.69 3.60
C TYR A 581 -15.77 -24.15 3.63
N LEU A 582 -15.36 -23.50 4.73
CA LEU A 582 -14.04 -22.88 4.87
C LEU A 582 -12.89 -23.89 4.76
N LYS A 583 -13.04 -25.10 5.32
CA LYS A 583 -12.04 -26.18 5.19
C LYS A 583 -11.75 -26.55 3.75
N SER A 584 -12.79 -26.71 2.93
CA SER A 584 -12.64 -27.10 1.52
C SER A 584 -12.05 -26.00 0.62
N ARG A 585 -11.85 -24.79 1.15
CA ARG A 585 -11.14 -23.68 0.48
C ARG A 585 -9.84 -23.29 1.19
N SER A 586 -9.43 -24.04 2.20
CA SER A 586 -8.21 -23.80 2.95
C SER A 586 -7.07 -24.69 2.42
N PRO A 587 -6.00 -24.12 1.84
CA PRO A 587 -4.85 -24.88 1.32
C PRO A 587 -4.29 -25.91 2.29
N LEU A 588 -4.32 -25.62 3.60
CA LEU A 588 -3.84 -26.52 4.66
C LEU A 588 -4.33 -27.97 4.52
N TYR A 589 -5.62 -28.17 4.22
CA TYR A 589 -6.20 -29.51 4.13
C TYR A 589 -5.88 -30.25 2.82
N PHE A 590 -5.12 -29.60 1.93
CA PHE A 590 -4.72 -30.12 0.63
C PHE A 590 -3.19 -30.06 0.44
N ALA A 591 -2.42 -29.82 1.51
CA ALA A 591 -0.97 -29.73 1.47
C ALA A 591 -0.29 -30.96 0.84
N ASN A 592 -0.90 -32.14 0.99
CA ASN A 592 -0.41 -33.39 0.38
C ASN A 592 -0.48 -33.41 -1.16
N ARG A 593 -1.16 -32.44 -1.79
CA ARG A 593 -1.26 -32.33 -3.25
C ARG A 593 -0.13 -31.51 -3.86
N VAL A 594 0.68 -30.82 -3.05
CA VAL A 594 1.77 -29.97 -3.56
C VAL A 594 2.82 -30.85 -4.24
N LYS A 595 3.18 -30.50 -5.48
CA LYS A 595 4.13 -31.26 -6.31
C LYS A 595 5.43 -30.52 -6.63
N HIS A 596 5.46 -29.21 -6.42
CA HIS A 596 6.54 -28.34 -6.85
C HIS A 596 7.19 -27.60 -5.67
N PRO A 597 8.41 -27.07 -5.84
CA PRO A 597 9.09 -26.31 -4.80
C PRO A 597 8.25 -25.15 -4.29
N LEU A 598 8.32 -24.92 -2.98
CA LEU A 598 7.63 -23.85 -2.29
C LEU A 598 8.60 -23.08 -1.40
N MET A 599 8.56 -21.75 -1.49
CA MET A 599 9.15 -20.84 -0.53
C MET A 599 8.04 -20.12 0.25
N ILE A 600 8.17 -20.05 1.57
CA ILE A 600 7.28 -19.32 2.48
C ILE A 600 8.11 -18.29 3.24
N VAL A 601 7.63 -17.05 3.28
CA VAL A 601 8.22 -15.93 4.00
C VAL A 601 7.21 -15.39 5.01
N HIS A 602 7.61 -15.26 6.28
CA HIS A 602 6.74 -14.73 7.34
C HIS A 602 7.46 -13.73 8.26
N GLY A 603 6.75 -12.74 8.79
CA GLY A 603 7.25 -11.88 9.88
C GLY A 603 6.66 -12.30 11.22
N ALA A 604 7.51 -12.48 12.25
CA ALA A 604 7.07 -13.10 13.51
C ALA A 604 6.03 -12.28 14.29
N ASN A 605 5.97 -10.97 14.09
CA ASN A 605 5.08 -10.06 14.83
C ASN A 605 3.79 -9.72 14.07
N ASP A 606 3.43 -10.50 13.04
CA ASP A 606 2.28 -10.23 12.19
C ASP A 606 0.95 -10.19 12.99
N PRO A 607 0.26 -9.04 13.04
CA PRO A 607 -1.02 -8.94 13.75
C PRO A 607 -2.20 -9.43 12.92
N ARG A 608 -2.06 -9.54 11.59
CA ARG A 608 -3.14 -9.81 10.63
C ARG A 608 -3.22 -11.28 10.26
N VAL A 609 -2.10 -11.86 9.85
CA VAL A 609 -1.97 -13.29 9.53
C VAL A 609 -0.91 -13.87 10.46
N LYS A 610 -1.35 -14.49 11.55
CA LYS A 610 -0.44 -15.01 12.57
C LYS A 610 0.57 -15.97 11.96
N GLN A 611 1.82 -15.97 12.44
CA GLN A 611 2.87 -16.90 12.00
C GLN A 611 2.41 -18.37 12.04
N ALA A 612 1.52 -18.69 12.99
CA ALA A 612 0.87 -20.00 13.09
C ALA A 612 0.24 -20.48 11.77
N GLU A 613 -0.19 -19.58 10.89
CA GLU A 613 -0.72 -19.91 9.56
C GLU A 613 0.35 -20.53 8.64
N SER A 614 1.56 -19.98 8.64
CA SER A 614 2.69 -20.54 7.91
C SER A 614 3.22 -21.80 8.61
N ASP A 615 3.33 -21.78 9.93
CA ASP A 615 3.87 -22.91 10.72
C ASP A 615 3.03 -24.19 10.53
N GLN A 616 1.69 -24.08 10.53
CA GLN A 616 0.81 -25.24 10.32
C GLN A 616 0.93 -25.80 8.91
N PHE A 617 1.09 -24.95 7.89
CA PHE A 617 1.23 -25.39 6.51
C PHE A 617 2.59 -26.08 6.27
N VAL A 618 3.68 -25.47 6.75
CA VAL A 618 5.03 -26.05 6.71
C VAL A 618 5.04 -27.42 7.40
N SER A 619 4.42 -27.53 8.57
CA SER A 619 4.33 -28.81 9.29
C SER A 619 3.55 -29.87 8.49
N ALA A 620 2.47 -29.47 7.79
CA ALA A 620 1.72 -30.36 6.91
C ALA A 620 2.56 -30.81 5.70
N LEU A 621 3.37 -29.94 5.09
CA LEU A 621 4.26 -30.29 3.99
C LEU A 621 5.35 -31.28 4.43
N MET A 622 6.01 -31.00 5.55
CA MET A 622 7.04 -31.88 6.12
C MET A 622 6.48 -33.28 6.43
N LYS A 623 5.27 -33.36 7.01
CA LYS A 623 4.58 -34.64 7.26
C LYS A 623 4.32 -35.44 5.98
N ASN A 624 4.17 -34.76 4.84
CA ASN A 624 4.01 -35.38 3.53
C ASN A 624 5.33 -35.52 2.76
N HIS A 625 6.48 -35.27 3.39
CA HIS A 625 7.81 -35.30 2.78
C HIS A 625 7.98 -34.35 1.59
N ILE A 626 7.26 -33.22 1.61
CA ILE A 626 7.31 -32.21 0.57
C ILE A 626 8.35 -31.16 0.96
N PRO A 627 9.41 -30.94 0.17
CA PRO A 627 10.43 -29.93 0.49
C PRO A 627 9.86 -28.52 0.49
N VAL A 628 10.19 -27.75 1.53
CA VAL A 628 9.81 -26.34 1.66
C VAL A 628 11.00 -25.50 2.12
N THR A 629 11.14 -24.30 1.58
CA THR A 629 12.05 -23.28 2.12
C THR A 629 11.24 -22.32 2.97
N TYR A 630 11.49 -22.27 4.28
CA TYR A 630 10.73 -21.44 5.21
C TYR A 630 11.63 -20.41 5.90
N ILE A 631 11.32 -19.13 5.68
CA ILE A 631 12.10 -17.99 6.17
C ILE A 631 11.22 -17.15 7.09
N VAL A 632 11.69 -16.92 8.31
CA VAL A 632 11.02 -16.06 9.29
C VAL A 632 11.89 -14.85 9.60
N PHE A 633 11.27 -13.68 9.64
CA PHE A 633 11.89 -12.41 10.04
C PHE A 633 11.43 -12.03 11.45
N PRO A 634 12.26 -12.25 12.50
CA PRO A 634 11.83 -12.09 13.90
C PRO A 634 11.44 -10.66 14.30
N ASP A 635 11.92 -9.66 13.57
CA ASP A 635 11.72 -8.24 13.87
C ASP A 635 10.80 -7.53 12.87
N GLU A 636 10.03 -8.29 12.09
CA GLU A 636 9.05 -7.81 11.10
C GLU A 636 7.62 -8.24 11.48
N GLY A 637 6.63 -7.60 10.84
CA GLY A 637 5.19 -7.86 11.02
C GLY A 637 4.55 -8.51 9.80
N HIS A 638 3.51 -7.88 9.23
CA HIS A 638 2.77 -8.37 8.06
C HIS A 638 3.54 -8.21 6.74
N GLY A 639 4.68 -8.91 6.65
CA GLY A 639 5.66 -8.84 5.57
C GLY A 639 6.89 -7.98 5.93
N PRO A 640 8.10 -8.33 5.43
CA PRO A 640 9.30 -7.52 5.66
C PRO A 640 9.18 -6.12 5.07
N ARG A 641 9.46 -5.09 5.88
CA ARG A 641 9.47 -3.68 5.43
C ARG A 641 10.79 -2.97 5.68
N LYS A 642 11.60 -3.42 6.65
CA LYS A 642 12.88 -2.77 6.91
C LYS A 642 13.81 -3.00 5.72
N PRO A 643 14.54 -1.98 5.24
CA PRO A 643 15.32 -2.07 4.01
C PRO A 643 16.25 -3.30 3.94
N HIS A 644 16.96 -3.61 5.04
CA HIS A 644 17.85 -4.78 5.10
C HIS A 644 17.12 -6.12 4.95
N ASN A 645 15.93 -6.25 5.54
CA ASN A 645 15.11 -7.45 5.42
C ASN A 645 14.41 -7.55 4.06
N THR A 646 13.96 -6.44 3.49
CA THR A 646 13.44 -6.38 2.10
C THR A 646 14.50 -6.84 1.11
N LEU A 647 15.74 -6.35 1.25
CA LEU A 647 16.87 -6.76 0.41
C LEU A 647 17.20 -8.24 0.55
N ALA A 648 17.21 -8.77 1.79
CA ALA A 648 17.44 -10.19 2.03
C ALA A 648 16.30 -11.07 1.48
N MET A 649 15.04 -10.69 1.70
CA MET A 649 13.88 -11.36 1.12
C MET A 649 13.99 -11.42 -0.40
N ALA A 650 14.32 -10.31 -1.06
CA ALA A 650 14.57 -10.28 -2.50
C ALA A 650 15.70 -11.23 -2.90
N GLY A 651 16.80 -11.28 -2.14
CA GLY A 651 17.89 -12.24 -2.37
C GLY A 651 17.44 -13.71 -2.33
N PHE A 652 16.68 -14.10 -1.30
CA PHE A 652 16.12 -15.45 -1.20
C PHE A 652 15.19 -15.78 -2.37
N ILE A 653 14.30 -14.86 -2.72
CA ILE A 653 13.33 -15.06 -3.80
C ILE A 653 14.03 -15.17 -5.15
N GLU A 654 15.03 -14.32 -5.44
CA GLU A 654 15.82 -14.43 -6.68
C GLU A 654 16.47 -15.79 -6.82
N GLU A 655 17.16 -16.27 -5.77
CA GLU A 655 17.81 -17.58 -5.81
C GLU A 655 16.80 -18.72 -6.03
N PHE A 656 15.64 -18.63 -5.39
CA PHE A 656 14.58 -19.62 -5.53
C PHE A 656 13.98 -19.63 -6.94
N LEU A 657 13.62 -18.46 -7.46
CA LEU A 657 13.09 -18.32 -8.82
C LEU A 657 14.14 -18.69 -9.87
N HIS A 658 15.41 -18.38 -9.66
CA HIS A 658 16.51 -18.82 -10.53
C HIS A 658 16.58 -20.35 -10.63
N LYS A 659 16.44 -21.06 -9.51
CA LYS A 659 16.43 -22.54 -9.52
C LYS A 659 15.24 -23.12 -10.25
N CYS A 660 14.09 -22.46 -10.18
CA CYS A 660 12.84 -22.96 -10.77
C CYS A 660 12.69 -22.60 -12.26
N LEU A 661 13.04 -21.35 -12.61
CA LEU A 661 12.74 -20.75 -13.91
C LEU A 661 13.99 -20.27 -14.65
N HIS A 662 15.18 -20.37 -14.05
CA HIS A 662 16.47 -19.99 -14.65
C HIS A 662 16.58 -18.52 -15.08
N GLY A 663 15.90 -17.57 -14.43
CA GLY A 663 16.16 -16.13 -14.65
C GLY A 663 17.48 -15.69 -14.02
N ASP A 664 17.92 -14.46 -14.28
CA ASP A 664 19.19 -13.97 -13.74
C ASP A 664 19.12 -13.76 -12.22
N VAL A 665 20.27 -13.80 -11.54
CA VAL A 665 20.37 -13.65 -10.09
C VAL A 665 21.53 -12.73 -9.74
N GLU A 666 21.30 -11.75 -8.85
CA GLU A 666 22.38 -11.05 -8.17
C GLU A 666 22.86 -11.96 -7.02
N PRO A 667 24.16 -12.31 -6.95
CA PRO A 667 24.67 -13.19 -5.90
C PRO A 667 24.20 -12.78 -4.51
N PHE A 668 23.76 -13.76 -3.72
CA PHE A 668 23.22 -13.57 -2.38
C PHE A 668 23.80 -14.61 -1.43
N HIS A 669 23.85 -14.29 -0.14
CA HIS A 669 24.18 -15.25 0.91
C HIS A 669 23.42 -14.93 2.19
N LEU A 670 23.13 -15.98 2.98
CA LEU A 670 22.50 -15.81 4.29
C LEU A 670 23.35 -14.91 5.19
N GLY A 671 22.73 -13.95 5.85
CA GLY A 671 23.40 -12.94 6.70
C GLY A 671 23.81 -11.67 5.95
N GLN A 672 23.68 -11.62 4.62
CA GLN A 672 23.91 -10.38 3.87
C GLN A 672 22.96 -9.27 4.34
N TYR A 673 23.42 -8.02 4.23
CA TYR A 673 22.70 -6.79 4.62
C TYR A 673 22.42 -6.66 6.13
N ASN A 674 23.03 -7.51 6.99
CA ASN A 674 22.70 -7.60 8.42
C ASN A 674 21.22 -7.91 8.67
N SER A 675 20.61 -8.71 7.79
CA SER A 675 19.22 -9.14 7.95
C SER A 675 19.03 -10.08 9.14
N THR A 676 17.87 -9.96 9.77
CA THR A 676 17.43 -10.85 10.87
C THR A 676 16.85 -12.17 10.38
N ALA A 677 16.78 -12.39 9.06
CA ALA A 677 16.18 -13.57 8.46
C ALA A 677 16.70 -14.87 9.07
N VAL A 678 15.79 -15.69 9.58
CA VAL A 678 16.05 -17.03 10.09
C VAL A 678 15.49 -18.03 9.10
N LEU A 679 16.36 -18.91 8.61
CA LEU A 679 15.99 -20.00 7.72
C LEU A 679 15.65 -21.24 8.55
N LEU A 680 14.36 -21.55 8.68
CA LEU A 680 13.85 -22.65 9.52
C LEU A 680 13.78 -23.99 8.79
N SER A 681 13.62 -23.96 7.47
CA SER A 681 13.77 -25.13 6.62
C SER A 681 14.36 -24.69 5.29
N ASP A 682 15.25 -25.50 4.72
CA ASP A 682 15.89 -25.19 3.46
C ASP A 682 15.85 -26.34 2.47
N ALA A 683 14.77 -26.41 1.67
CA ALA A 683 14.70 -27.33 0.53
C ALA A 683 15.85 -27.17 -0.49
N ARG A 684 16.66 -26.10 -0.42
CA ARG A 684 17.84 -25.90 -1.30
C ARG A 684 19.03 -26.77 -0.93
N LYS A 685 19.06 -27.36 0.28
CA LYS A 685 20.09 -28.28 0.77
C LYS A 685 19.35 -29.53 1.27
N GLY A 686 19.48 -30.67 0.60
CA GLY A 686 18.78 -31.91 0.98
C GLY A 686 18.79 -32.14 2.50
N ILE A 687 17.63 -32.41 3.09
CA ILE A 687 17.35 -32.29 4.53
C ILE A 687 18.12 -33.36 5.33
N LYS A 688 18.71 -32.95 6.47
CA LYS A 688 18.91 -33.81 7.65
C LYS A 688 18.05 -33.25 8.78
N ASP A 689 17.19 -34.09 9.36
CA ASP A 689 16.14 -33.70 10.30
C ASP A 689 16.67 -33.11 11.63
N GLU A 690 17.93 -33.39 12.01
CA GLU A 690 18.53 -32.99 13.29
C GLU A 690 18.81 -31.46 13.42
N GLU A 691 18.97 -30.71 12.31
CA GLU A 691 19.25 -29.27 12.36
C GLU A 691 18.00 -28.38 12.61
N ILE A 692 16.79 -28.93 12.46
CA ILE A 692 15.54 -28.15 12.53
C ILE A 692 15.06 -27.99 13.98
N GLU A 693 15.29 -28.98 14.86
CA GLU A 693 14.92 -28.90 16.28
C GLU A 693 15.79 -27.91 17.07
N GLU A 694 17.09 -27.85 16.78
CA GLU A 694 18.00 -26.87 17.40
C GLU A 694 17.59 -25.42 17.08
N LYS A 695 17.21 -25.14 15.82
CA LYS A 695 16.82 -23.79 15.37
C LYS A 695 15.46 -23.33 15.92
N ARG A 696 14.50 -24.25 16.12
CA ARG A 696 13.23 -23.96 16.82
C ARG A 696 13.46 -23.58 18.29
N PHE A 697 14.45 -24.18 18.95
CA PHE A 697 14.82 -23.85 20.33
C PHE A 697 15.33 -22.41 20.46
N TYR A 698 16.11 -21.92 19.50
CA TYR A 698 16.62 -20.52 19.50
C TYR A 698 15.52 -19.45 19.38
N LEU A 699 14.45 -19.70 18.61
CA LEU A 699 13.31 -18.77 18.51
C LEU A 699 12.51 -18.73 19.82
N ASN A 700 12.25 -19.88 20.43
CA ASN A 700 11.60 -19.96 21.75
C ASN A 700 12.44 -19.28 22.83
N ASP A 701 13.78 -19.36 22.76
CA ASP A 701 14.67 -18.70 23.71
C ASP A 701 14.73 -17.17 23.50
N TYR A 702 14.57 -16.70 22.25
CA TYR A 702 14.41 -15.28 21.92
C TYR A 702 13.07 -14.70 22.44
N GLU A 703 11.96 -15.42 22.25
CA GLU A 703 10.67 -15.07 22.84
C GLU A 703 10.72 -15.07 24.37
N ASN A 704 11.33 -16.08 24.98
CA ASN A 704 11.48 -16.17 26.43
C ASN A 704 12.39 -15.08 27.00
N LYS A 705 13.45 -14.67 26.30
CA LYS A 705 14.31 -13.53 26.69
C LYS A 705 13.55 -12.20 26.58
N ASN A 706 12.70 -12.02 25.57
CA ASN A 706 11.87 -10.83 25.44
C ASN A 706 10.75 -10.76 26.49
N ILE A 707 10.14 -11.90 26.86
CA ILE A 707 9.17 -12.00 27.96
C ILE A 707 9.85 -11.73 29.31
N LYS A 708 11.04 -12.30 29.58
CA LYS A 708 11.82 -12.03 30.80
C LYS A 708 12.26 -10.57 30.90
N ASN A 709 12.62 -9.92 29.79
CA ASN A 709 12.95 -8.49 29.78
C ASN A 709 11.71 -7.60 30.01
N LYS A 710 10.54 -7.98 29.47
CA LYS A 710 9.25 -7.31 29.77
C LYS A 710 8.86 -7.45 31.25
N LEU A 711 9.09 -8.62 31.85
CA LEU A 711 8.83 -8.89 33.28
C LEU A 711 9.82 -8.20 34.22
N LYS A 712 11.10 -8.04 33.83
CA LYS A 712 12.08 -7.24 34.58
C LYS A 712 11.75 -5.75 34.59
N LEU A 713 11.21 -5.22 33.49
CA LEU A 713 10.78 -3.81 33.40
C LEU A 713 9.53 -3.51 34.24
N THR A 714 8.64 -4.48 34.46
CA THR A 714 7.48 -4.34 35.36
C THR A 714 7.82 -4.57 36.84
N SER A 715 8.83 -5.40 37.16
CA SER A 715 9.28 -5.58 38.56
C SER A 715 10.15 -4.42 39.06
N LEU A 716 10.96 -3.79 38.20
CA LEU A 716 11.72 -2.58 38.54
C LEU A 716 10.84 -1.33 38.75
N LYS A 717 9.61 -1.31 38.21
CA LYS A 717 8.63 -0.23 38.45
C LYS A 717 7.81 -0.38 39.74
N LYS A 718 7.83 -1.55 40.39
CA LYS A 718 7.12 -1.79 41.66
C LYS A 718 7.97 -1.55 42.92
N LEU A 719 9.25 -1.19 42.78
CA LEU A 719 10.20 -1.03 43.91
C LEU A 719 10.58 0.42 44.24
N LYS A 720 9.85 1.44 43.75
CA LYS A 720 10.04 2.85 44.14
C LYS A 720 8.71 3.54 44.47
N LEU A 721 8.00 3.02 45.46
CA LEU A 721 6.86 3.69 46.10
C LEU A 721 6.60 3.00 47.44
N ASN A 722 7.47 3.24 48.41
CA ASN A 722 7.16 3.18 49.84
C ASN A 722 8.41 3.56 50.63
N GLU A 723 8.53 4.85 50.93
CA GLU A 723 9.08 5.32 52.20
C GLU A 723 8.66 6.79 52.40
N LYS A 724 7.82 7.01 53.41
CA LYS A 724 7.31 8.30 53.91
C LYS A 724 7.92 8.48 55.29
N PHE A 725 8.51 9.64 55.60
CA PHE A 725 8.45 10.36 56.89
C PHE A 725 8.88 11.83 56.60
N ARG A 726 8.05 12.88 56.75
CA ARG A 726 7.78 13.70 57.97
C ARG A 726 9.09 13.94 58.73
N ILE A 727 9.68 15.13 58.83
CA ILE A 727 9.19 16.53 59.00
C ILE A 727 9.81 17.44 57.95
#